data_AF-A0A8J3RKC5-F1
#
_entry.id   AF-A0A8J3RKC5-F1
#
_cell.length_a   1.000
_cell.length_b   1.000
_cell.length_c   1.000
_cell.angle_alpha   90.00
_cell.angle_beta   90.00
_cell.angle_gamma   90.00
#
_symmetry.space_group_name_H-M   'P 1'
#
loop_
_entity.id
_entity.type
_entity.pdbx_description
1 polymer ?
#
loop_
_entity_poly.entity_id
_entity_poly.type
_entity_poly.pdbx_seq_one_letter_code
_entity_poly.pdbx_strand_id
1 'polypeptide(L)'
;MSVWEEVRALIDAGDADKVAARVAELDQAERREVAGELPGHLAAAREAAHRAVAEKESRLLAERDQAGRLRKREFIRYAAERGIAREDYYRHWVESRQDGWGENLHGHWLHGWGPDTRMAERDSWIDPMRAAGAGAIAGAAAVVSWLNRGDFTRWGSPADAVEPVVRAVAARPAEWRADLAVRLALKVRARRRTRDGDPDDRNLPLALALLAQTGVAPPEHDPLVAGWVSMTPDADRLRDDPLLDVLLPRIFQAQGVGRALREERSDPLAPHSWLGVLTTLAGEGRISRELLLSGCTGRFLRGGDATDLRFFARLHELLEPSEAEVAARARDYLRLLPVAPGPVAELALKHLRRLDGSPSGAVAGPDPVGAPGTAGSGTVVAGGGTAAETLDPADVVEALEGLLFRAEGGLVRAGLAWLEEQLKADPGRADGLAPALASALGHQAHAVQERAVRLAVKHAAAFTPSAARTLREATGQLPPDLHNRMAAAFGGELLEGPGPEPEPEEVLEPREIPRLPAATAFPPVPETPRDVAALYGKGDWTAAERFLAGFVRHAARDRAGLREALAAHRAPIVDKHLWWYPEEWAAALVAELAQPGAGYVPEGFAFLNEPRESESREHESWGFAFLSGALRLLNEVGQAAGLAPLSAPPRPAAGHIPGAWEASAPHRFILHRYAEILTALRDGTLPPLLLATPTLDTGHLDPSELVARLEALEEAGAEPLPADLLQALLRLPRTAADPAVTARAAALTSAAGREAARWLAGEGMPDPEVTVRWFCAPERANSWWEVARDWWTGGERPAGHWLDEWEPEGELKPWQAMAVVSITPAGSPAPPAGSGTLGRAVAALAAELLVPPAPIAEEVFGYYGKCADWWPGVMPSHREVVAAHLVPIRFWSDRAAGSVHRRLTDLAVRQGPAGQAITLLLAERLAGGPSAHPLRALQHLAATGALPAAHLGAELGQRVRRSWATIEDVQAVLEDTVRQGAHREAWAMTAEILPAVLPAPGVRPRKVLLDFVVFARKLAGWAAASGEIPEVAAAAARRGDNRLLRECRSLHAFLTSPARTGEKRTGEKP
;
A
#
# COMPACT_ATOMS: atom_id res chain seq x y z
N MET A 1 42.41 9.52 36.51
CA MET A 1 41.32 9.33 35.56
C MET A 1 40.06 9.32 36.40
N SER A 2 39.11 10.24 36.13
CA SER A 2 37.86 10.25 36.90
C SER A 2 37.04 9.01 36.54
N VAL A 3 36.09 8.64 37.40
CA VAL A 3 35.23 7.48 37.13
C VAL A 3 34.38 7.70 35.89
N TRP A 4 33.97 8.96 35.65
CA TRP A 4 33.35 9.35 34.40
C TRP A 4 34.24 9.08 33.17
N GLU A 5 35.53 9.39 33.22
CA GLU A 5 36.45 9.15 32.11
C GLU A 5 36.59 7.65 31.77
N GLU A 6 36.59 6.78 32.79
CA GLU A 6 36.58 5.32 32.61
C GLU A 6 35.30 4.82 31.93
N VAL A 7 34.13 5.22 32.45
CA VAL A 7 32.83 4.82 31.89
C VAL A 7 32.66 5.37 30.48
N ARG A 8 33.07 6.61 30.23
CA ARG A 8 33.07 7.24 28.90
C ARG A 8 33.91 6.42 27.91
N ALA A 9 35.12 6.01 28.30
CA ALA A 9 35.99 5.21 27.43
C ALA A 9 35.35 3.85 27.07
N LEU A 10 34.62 3.23 27.99
CA LEU A 10 33.88 1.99 27.73
C LEU A 10 32.65 2.21 26.82
N ILE A 11 31.94 3.33 26.99
CA ILE A 11 30.84 3.73 26.10
C ILE A 11 31.36 3.96 24.68
N ASP A 12 32.46 4.71 24.54
CA ASP A 12 33.07 5.02 23.25
C ASP A 12 33.64 3.75 22.56
N ALA A 13 33.98 2.70 23.34
CA ALA A 13 34.38 1.40 22.83
C ALA A 13 33.19 0.52 22.33
N GLY A 14 31.94 0.93 22.58
CA GLY A 14 30.75 0.20 22.15
C GLY A 14 30.42 -1.08 22.93
N ASP A 15 31.12 -1.35 24.04
CA ASP A 15 31.01 -2.60 24.79
C ASP A 15 30.01 -2.46 25.95
N ALA A 16 28.74 -2.71 25.65
CA ALA A 16 27.65 -2.56 26.62
C ALA A 16 27.81 -3.47 27.84
N ASP A 17 28.41 -4.65 27.68
CA ASP A 17 28.63 -5.61 28.75
C ASP A 17 29.70 -5.12 29.74
N LYS A 18 30.81 -4.56 29.25
CA LYS A 18 31.83 -3.94 30.12
C LYS A 18 31.33 -2.69 30.80
N VAL A 19 30.54 -1.86 30.10
CA VAL A 19 29.88 -0.72 30.72
C VAL A 19 28.98 -1.19 31.85
N ALA A 20 28.13 -2.20 31.61
CA ALA A 20 27.24 -2.78 32.61
C ALA A 20 27.99 -3.30 33.84
N ALA A 21 29.08 -4.04 33.63
CA ALA A 21 29.94 -4.52 34.71
C ALA A 21 30.53 -3.37 35.52
N ARG A 22 31.09 -2.34 34.86
CA ARG A 22 31.69 -1.19 35.54
C ARG A 22 30.68 -0.39 36.34
N VAL A 23 29.50 -0.08 35.77
CA VAL A 23 28.48 0.72 36.47
C VAL A 23 27.82 -0.02 37.64
N ALA A 24 27.82 -1.36 37.61
CA ALA A 24 27.34 -2.18 38.72
C ALA A 24 28.25 -2.05 39.96
N GLU A 25 29.56 -1.87 39.77
CA GLU A 25 30.57 -1.75 40.83
C GLU A 25 30.66 -0.36 41.47
N LEU A 26 30.04 0.67 40.86
CA LEU A 26 30.15 2.05 41.34
C LEU A 26 29.51 2.27 42.71
N ASP A 27 30.15 3.09 43.53
CA ASP A 27 29.56 3.58 44.77
C ASP A 27 28.52 4.70 44.52
N GLN A 28 27.92 5.25 45.59
CA GLN A 28 26.88 6.27 45.43
C GLN A 28 27.41 7.62 44.92
N ALA A 29 28.63 8.01 45.29
CA ALA A 29 29.23 9.27 44.86
C ALA A 29 29.66 9.18 43.39
N GLU A 30 30.30 8.07 43.02
CA GLU A 30 30.71 7.74 41.66
C GLU A 30 29.51 7.67 40.69
N ARG A 31 28.40 7.04 41.10
CA ARG A 31 27.17 7.02 40.31
C ARG A 31 26.60 8.42 40.05
N ARG A 32 26.68 9.33 41.03
CA ARG A 32 26.21 10.71 40.87
C ARG A 32 27.08 11.49 39.90
N GLU A 33 28.40 11.29 39.95
CA GLU A 33 29.34 11.87 38.99
C GLU A 33 28.97 11.43 37.57
N VAL A 34 28.88 10.12 37.33
CA VAL A 34 28.55 9.55 36.01
C VAL A 34 27.17 10.01 35.52
N ALA A 35 26.15 10.02 36.39
CA ALA A 35 24.80 10.45 36.02
C ALA A 35 24.69 11.95 35.68
N GLY A 36 25.54 12.80 36.26
CA GLY A 36 25.58 14.24 35.96
C GLY A 36 26.12 14.54 34.57
N GLU A 37 27.12 13.78 34.13
CA GLU A 37 27.83 13.99 32.86
C GLU A 37 27.15 13.26 31.67
N LEU A 38 26.49 12.12 31.91
CA LEU A 38 25.91 11.25 30.87
C LEU A 38 25.03 11.96 29.83
N PRO A 39 24.07 12.84 30.22
CA PRO A 39 23.21 13.52 29.26
C PRO A 39 23.96 14.44 28.29
N GLY A 40 25.08 15.03 28.73
CA GLY A 40 25.92 15.89 27.91
C GLY A 40 26.73 15.12 26.86
N HIS A 41 27.06 13.86 27.13
CA HIS A 41 27.83 13.00 26.23
C HIS A 41 27.00 12.35 25.12
N LEU A 42 25.67 12.43 25.17
CA LEU A 42 24.80 11.71 24.24
C LEU A 42 25.07 12.08 22.78
N ALA A 43 25.18 13.37 22.47
CA ALA A 43 25.48 13.82 21.11
C ALA A 43 26.88 13.38 20.68
N ALA A 44 27.86 13.46 21.58
CA ALA A 44 29.25 13.09 21.33
C ALA A 44 29.41 11.59 21.06
N ALA A 45 28.76 10.72 21.84
CA ALA A 45 28.77 9.27 21.65
C ALA A 45 28.14 8.87 20.30
N ARG A 46 26.99 9.45 19.95
CA ARG A 46 26.34 9.25 18.65
C ARG A 46 27.24 9.69 17.49
N GLU A 47 27.82 10.87 17.59
CA GLU A 47 28.74 11.37 16.58
C GLU A 47 30.01 10.50 16.47
N ALA A 48 30.55 10.02 17.58
CA ALA A 48 31.72 9.15 17.60
C ALA A 48 31.43 7.81 16.91
N ALA A 49 30.30 7.16 17.20
CA ALA A 49 29.90 5.94 16.52
C ALA A 49 29.65 6.17 15.03
N HIS A 50 28.96 7.25 14.66
CA HIS A 50 28.76 7.62 13.26
C HIS A 50 30.09 7.88 12.53
N ARG A 51 31.05 8.55 13.19
CA ARG A 51 32.41 8.77 12.66
C ARG A 51 33.15 7.46 12.49
N ALA A 52 33.15 6.57 13.48
CA ALA A 52 33.82 5.28 13.41
C ALA A 52 33.26 4.39 12.28
N VAL A 53 31.94 4.39 12.09
CA VAL A 53 31.30 3.71 10.95
C VAL A 53 31.70 4.37 9.64
N ALA A 54 31.70 5.69 9.54
CA ALA A 54 32.13 6.42 8.34
C ALA A 54 33.62 6.20 8.03
N GLU A 55 34.48 6.06 9.04
CA GLU A 55 35.91 5.75 8.90
C GLU A 55 36.12 4.31 8.47
N LYS A 56 35.41 3.35 9.08
CA LYS A 56 35.44 1.93 8.68
C LYS A 56 34.92 1.77 7.25
N GLU A 57 33.83 2.44 6.91
CA GLU A 57 33.32 2.56 5.55
C GLU A 57 34.40 3.12 4.62
N SER A 58 35.01 4.25 4.98
CA SER A 58 36.08 4.87 4.21
C SER A 58 37.28 3.95 4.00
N ARG A 59 37.64 3.15 5.01
CA ARG A 59 38.73 2.16 4.98
C ARG A 59 38.37 0.97 4.09
N LEU A 60 37.22 0.34 4.30
CA LEU A 60 36.75 -0.78 3.47
C LEU A 60 36.60 -0.37 2.01
N LEU A 61 36.12 0.86 1.77
CA LEU A 61 36.08 1.46 0.45
C LEU A 61 37.49 1.71 -0.09
N ALA A 62 38.45 2.17 0.72
CA ALA A 62 39.83 2.39 0.30
C ALA A 62 40.57 1.08 -0.02
N GLU A 63 40.33 0.01 0.75
CA GLU A 63 40.85 -1.34 0.51
C GLU A 63 40.25 -1.94 -0.78
N ARG A 64 38.93 -1.81 -0.96
CA ARG A 64 38.24 -2.14 -2.22
C ARG A 64 38.85 -1.39 -3.40
N ASP A 65 39.07 -0.10 -3.23
CA ASP A 65 39.63 0.80 -4.25
C ASP A 65 41.09 0.45 -4.59
N GLN A 66 41.89 0.09 -3.58
CA GLN A 66 43.24 -0.43 -3.77
C GLN A 66 43.24 -1.77 -4.52
N ALA A 67 42.35 -2.71 -4.16
CA ALA A 67 42.21 -4.00 -4.84
C ALA A 67 41.71 -3.84 -6.28
N GLY A 68 40.81 -2.87 -6.54
CA GLY A 68 40.35 -2.49 -7.87
C GLY A 68 41.48 -1.89 -8.71
N ARG A 69 42.30 -0.99 -8.14
CA ARG A 69 43.49 -0.42 -8.79
C ARG A 69 44.53 -1.47 -9.17
N LEU A 70 44.82 -2.42 -8.27
CA LEU A 70 45.79 -3.49 -8.55
C LEU A 70 45.30 -4.39 -9.69
N ARG A 71 44.03 -4.81 -9.68
CA ARG A 71 43.44 -5.62 -10.77
C ARG A 71 43.37 -4.86 -12.08
N LYS A 72 43.08 -3.56 -12.05
CA LYS A 72 43.10 -2.69 -13.24
C LYS A 72 44.52 -2.57 -13.83
N ARG A 73 45.55 -2.48 -12.97
CA ARG A 73 46.96 -2.50 -13.43
C ARG A 73 47.35 -3.86 -14.02
N GLU A 74 46.87 -4.96 -13.45
CA GLU A 74 47.09 -6.30 -13.99
C GLU A 74 46.37 -6.51 -15.32
N PHE A 75 45.14 -6.03 -15.47
CA PHE A 75 44.42 -6.07 -16.74
C PHE A 75 45.07 -5.22 -17.81
N ILE A 76 45.54 -4.00 -17.49
CA ILE A 76 46.27 -3.16 -18.46
C ILE A 76 47.54 -3.88 -18.93
N ARG A 77 48.24 -4.59 -18.04
CA ARG A 77 49.38 -5.43 -18.40
C ARG A 77 48.96 -6.59 -19.32
N TYR A 78 47.91 -7.33 -18.94
CA TYR A 78 47.32 -8.41 -19.72
C TYR A 78 46.88 -7.97 -21.13
N ALA A 79 46.24 -6.79 -21.24
CA ALA A 79 45.74 -6.22 -22.48
C ALA A 79 46.87 -5.73 -23.38
N ALA A 80 47.91 -5.13 -22.81
CA ALA A 80 49.12 -4.75 -23.54
C ALA A 80 49.89 -5.96 -24.08
N GLU A 81 50.01 -7.04 -23.29
CA GLU A 81 50.63 -8.31 -23.72
C GLU A 81 49.88 -8.96 -24.89
N ARG A 82 48.57 -8.70 -25.03
CA ARG A 82 47.71 -9.22 -26.10
C ARG A 82 47.48 -8.26 -27.27
N GLY A 83 48.10 -7.09 -27.25
CA GLY A 83 47.96 -6.10 -28.32
C GLY A 83 46.56 -5.50 -28.46
N ILE A 84 45.77 -5.48 -27.37
CA ILE A 84 44.44 -4.85 -27.38
C ILE A 84 44.63 -3.34 -27.52
N ALA A 85 43.93 -2.73 -28.48
CA ALA A 85 43.98 -1.29 -28.70
C ALA A 85 43.42 -0.53 -27.48
N ARG A 86 44.01 0.62 -27.17
CA ARG A 86 43.72 1.36 -25.92
C ARG A 86 42.29 1.90 -25.88
N GLU A 87 41.71 2.15 -27.05
CA GLU A 87 40.32 2.53 -27.24
C GLU A 87 39.33 1.38 -26.92
N ASP A 88 39.78 0.13 -26.97
CA ASP A 88 38.95 -1.08 -26.78
C ASP A 88 39.07 -1.70 -25.38
N TYR A 89 39.83 -1.08 -24.47
CA TYR A 89 40.06 -1.57 -23.11
C TYR A 89 38.76 -1.78 -22.33
N TYR A 90 37.79 -0.87 -22.48
CA TYR A 90 36.53 -0.95 -21.77
C TYR A 90 35.65 -2.11 -22.27
N ARG A 91 35.56 -2.31 -23.59
CA ARG A 91 34.84 -3.43 -24.20
C ARG A 91 35.40 -4.76 -23.70
N HIS A 92 36.72 -4.94 -23.76
CA HIS A 92 37.38 -6.16 -23.31
C HIS A 92 37.33 -6.36 -21.79
N TRP A 93 37.34 -5.29 -20.99
CA TRP A 93 37.13 -5.39 -19.54
C TRP A 93 35.72 -5.90 -19.21
N VAL A 94 34.70 -5.41 -19.92
CA VAL A 94 33.31 -5.85 -19.77
C VAL A 94 33.12 -7.30 -20.23
N GLU A 95 33.73 -7.70 -21.35
CA GLU A 95 33.67 -9.06 -21.89
C GLU A 95 34.44 -10.06 -21.02
N SER A 96 35.57 -9.66 -20.42
CA SER A 96 36.36 -10.49 -19.49
C SER A 96 35.62 -10.86 -18.19
N ARG A 97 34.41 -10.34 -17.97
CA ARG A 97 33.51 -10.77 -16.88
C ARG A 97 33.18 -12.26 -16.93
N GLN A 98 33.25 -12.89 -18.11
CA GLN A 98 33.01 -14.33 -18.29
C GLN A 98 34.23 -15.21 -17.91
N ASP A 99 35.44 -14.64 -17.85
CA ASP A 99 36.71 -15.36 -17.64
C ASP A 99 37.22 -15.31 -16.19
N GLY A 100 36.34 -15.05 -15.22
CA GLY A 100 36.69 -15.02 -13.78
C GLY A 100 37.31 -13.70 -13.28
N TRP A 101 37.54 -12.70 -14.15
CA TRP A 101 37.90 -11.34 -13.72
C TRP A 101 36.73 -10.56 -13.10
N GLY A 102 35.50 -11.06 -13.29
CA GLY A 102 34.25 -10.41 -12.93
C GLY A 102 33.41 -11.07 -11.83
N GLU A 103 33.92 -12.06 -11.08
CA GLU A 103 33.15 -12.62 -9.96
C GLU A 103 32.72 -11.52 -8.96
N ASN A 104 31.42 -11.56 -8.65
CA ASN A 104 30.61 -10.59 -7.92
C ASN A 104 31.31 -9.91 -6.72
N LEU A 105 31.84 -8.70 -6.96
CA LEU A 105 32.42 -7.83 -5.93
C LEU A 105 31.40 -7.17 -5.01
N HIS A 106 30.12 -7.09 -5.39
CA HIS A 106 29.06 -6.69 -4.45
C HIS A 106 28.79 -7.77 -3.40
N GLY A 107 29.12 -9.04 -3.71
CA GLY A 107 28.99 -10.14 -2.78
C GLY A 107 30.16 -10.23 -1.80
N HIS A 108 31.35 -10.56 -2.27
CA HIS A 108 32.39 -11.11 -1.37
C HIS A 108 33.00 -10.14 -0.33
N TRP A 109 32.99 -8.82 -0.53
CA TRP A 109 33.51 -7.85 0.45
C TRP A 109 32.44 -7.29 1.41
N LEU A 110 31.16 -7.39 1.03
CA LEU A 110 30.01 -6.86 1.76
C LEU A 110 29.07 -7.95 2.29
N HIS A 111 29.31 -9.24 2.01
CA HIS A 111 28.51 -10.35 2.56
C HIS A 111 28.49 -10.38 4.10
N GLY A 112 29.33 -9.61 4.79
CA GLY A 112 29.24 -9.35 6.24
C GLY A 112 28.90 -7.91 6.66
N TRP A 113 28.77 -6.94 5.73
CA TRP A 113 28.54 -5.51 6.03
C TRP A 113 27.45 -4.88 5.12
N GLY A 114 26.30 -5.56 4.99
CA GLY A 114 25.10 -5.06 4.31
C GLY A 114 24.36 -3.92 5.04
N PRO A 115 23.24 -3.41 4.50
CA PRO A 115 22.46 -2.31 5.09
C PRO A 115 22.15 -2.51 6.58
N ASP A 116 21.80 -3.74 6.96
CA ASP A 116 21.38 -4.07 8.33
C ASP A 116 22.54 -4.02 9.33
N THR A 117 23.74 -4.47 8.95
CA THR A 117 24.96 -4.42 9.78
C THR A 117 25.54 -3.01 9.85
N ARG A 118 25.45 -2.23 8.76
CA ARG A 118 25.79 -0.81 8.79
C ARG A 118 24.89 -0.02 9.74
N MET A 119 23.58 -0.25 9.71
CA MET A 119 22.66 0.39 10.67
C MET A 119 22.93 -0.06 12.11
N ALA A 120 23.15 -1.36 12.34
CA ALA A 120 23.50 -1.89 13.66
C ALA A 120 24.78 -1.25 14.24
N GLU A 121 25.82 -1.05 13.43
CA GLU A 121 27.06 -0.42 13.88
C GLU A 121 26.90 1.08 14.16
N ARG A 122 26.04 1.81 13.41
CA ARG A 122 25.73 3.22 13.71
C ARG A 122 24.99 3.38 15.03
N ASP A 123 24.20 2.38 15.38
CA ASP A 123 23.39 2.33 16.60
C ASP A 123 24.14 1.65 17.78
N SER A 124 25.40 1.27 17.60
CA SER A 124 26.22 0.54 18.60
C SER A 124 26.45 1.30 19.90
N TRP A 125 26.37 2.64 19.88
CA TRP A 125 26.48 3.48 21.09
C TRP A 125 25.24 3.45 21.98
N ILE A 126 24.11 2.96 21.47
CA ILE A 126 22.82 2.99 22.17
C ILE A 126 22.82 2.08 23.39
N ASP A 127 23.21 0.80 23.24
CA ASP A 127 23.16 -0.17 24.34
C ASP A 127 24.14 0.15 25.49
N PRO A 128 25.40 0.58 25.23
CA PRO A 128 26.29 1.10 26.27
C PRO A 128 25.71 2.31 27.00
N MET A 129 25.09 3.26 26.29
CA MET A 129 24.44 4.43 26.92
C MET A 129 23.20 4.06 27.74
N ARG A 130 22.43 3.06 27.29
CA ARG A 130 21.29 2.51 28.03
C ARG A 130 21.76 1.82 29.31
N ALA A 131 22.80 0.98 29.23
CA ALA A 131 23.40 0.31 30.39
C ALA A 131 23.99 1.33 31.39
N ALA A 132 24.76 2.31 30.92
CA ALA A 132 25.39 3.31 31.77
C ALA A 132 24.35 4.15 32.52
N GLY A 133 23.33 4.65 31.81
CA GLY A 133 22.26 5.43 32.44
C GLY A 133 21.43 4.58 33.41
N ALA A 134 21.17 3.31 33.09
CA ALA A 134 20.44 2.42 33.99
C ALA A 134 21.20 2.12 35.30
N GLY A 135 22.51 1.95 35.25
CA GLY A 135 23.35 1.69 36.43
C GLY A 135 23.68 2.93 37.27
N ALA A 136 23.88 4.09 36.62
CA ALA A 136 24.34 5.32 37.29
C ALA A 136 23.20 6.20 37.82
N ILE A 137 22.08 6.32 37.10
CA ILE A 137 20.99 7.22 37.50
C ILE A 137 20.32 6.71 38.77
N ALA A 138 20.24 7.57 39.79
CA ALA A 138 19.83 7.15 41.13
C ALA A 138 18.35 6.74 41.25
N GLY A 139 17.43 7.44 40.56
CA GLY A 139 15.99 7.19 40.68
C GLY A 139 15.45 6.29 39.57
N ALA A 140 14.66 5.28 39.92
CA ALA A 140 14.05 4.37 38.93
C ALA A 140 13.17 5.11 37.91
N ALA A 141 12.43 6.15 38.33
CA ALA A 141 11.66 7.00 37.42
C ALA A 141 12.53 7.77 36.42
N ALA A 142 13.71 8.22 36.85
CA ALA A 142 14.66 8.91 35.97
C ALA A 142 15.33 7.92 35.00
N VAL A 143 15.62 6.70 35.44
CA VAL A 143 16.07 5.60 34.55
C VAL A 143 15.00 5.28 33.49
N VAL A 144 13.72 5.21 33.88
CA VAL A 144 12.61 5.01 32.92
C VAL A 144 12.55 6.15 31.91
N SER A 145 12.70 7.40 32.35
CA SER A 145 12.76 8.55 31.44
C SER A 145 13.97 8.49 30.51
N TRP A 146 15.10 8.01 31.00
CA TRP A 146 16.32 7.82 30.22
C TRP A 146 16.15 6.77 29.12
N LEU A 147 15.69 5.57 29.48
CA LEU A 147 15.49 4.45 28.54
C LEU A 147 14.40 4.73 27.49
N ASN A 148 13.52 5.71 27.73
CA ASN A 148 12.46 6.12 26.80
C ASN A 148 12.82 7.33 25.93
N ARG A 149 14.06 7.83 25.96
CA ARG A 149 14.47 8.97 25.12
C ARG A 149 14.36 8.64 23.62
N GLY A 150 13.89 9.61 22.84
CA GLY A 150 13.78 9.48 21.37
C GLY A 150 15.14 9.25 20.69
N ASP A 151 16.23 9.66 21.32
CA ASP A 151 17.59 9.47 20.82
C ASP A 151 18.01 8.01 20.66
N PHE A 152 17.39 7.07 21.40
CA PHE A 152 17.69 5.63 21.33
C PHE A 152 16.82 4.89 20.29
N THR A 153 16.21 5.60 19.35
CA THR A 153 15.29 5.00 18.36
C THR A 153 16.08 4.44 17.18
N ARG A 154 16.00 3.13 16.93
CA ARG A 154 16.64 2.46 15.79
C ARG A 154 15.74 2.46 14.56
N TRP A 155 16.34 2.48 13.36
CA TRP A 155 15.63 2.29 12.09
C TRP A 155 16.05 0.96 11.46
N GLY A 156 15.14 -0.02 11.41
CA GLY A 156 15.29 -1.25 10.63
C GLY A 156 16.35 -2.26 11.10
N SER A 157 16.80 -2.22 12.36
CA SER A 157 17.85 -3.09 12.94
C SER A 157 17.37 -3.69 14.28
N PRO A 158 17.97 -4.79 14.82
CA PRO A 158 17.30 -5.68 15.78
C PRO A 158 16.97 -5.01 17.11
N ALA A 159 16.01 -5.61 17.82
CA ALA A 159 15.56 -5.24 19.14
C ALA A 159 16.72 -4.85 20.09
N ASP A 160 16.47 -3.82 20.89
CA ASP A 160 17.35 -3.30 21.93
C ASP A 160 17.94 -4.42 22.83
N ALA A 161 19.24 -4.36 23.14
CA ALA A 161 19.84 -5.38 24.00
C ALA A 161 19.28 -5.28 25.43
N VAL A 162 18.79 -6.41 25.94
CA VAL A 162 18.19 -6.51 27.29
C VAL A 162 19.24 -6.77 28.35
N GLU A 163 20.13 -7.74 28.07
CA GLU A 163 21.08 -8.30 29.03
C GLU A 163 22.05 -7.27 29.64
N PRO A 164 22.65 -6.32 28.87
CA PRO A 164 23.53 -5.31 29.45
C PRO A 164 22.83 -4.40 30.47
N VAL A 165 21.59 -3.99 30.17
CA VAL A 165 20.81 -3.13 31.07
C VAL A 165 20.44 -3.88 32.35
N VAL A 166 20.02 -5.14 32.22
CA VAL A 166 19.72 -6.02 33.36
C VAL A 166 20.95 -6.20 34.26
N ARG A 167 22.13 -6.46 33.69
CA ARG A 167 23.39 -6.59 34.44
C ARG A 167 23.79 -5.28 35.12
N ALA A 168 23.65 -4.14 34.43
CA ALA A 168 23.97 -2.82 34.98
C ALA A 168 23.17 -2.50 36.25
N VAL A 169 21.92 -2.98 36.34
CA VAL A 169 21.07 -2.76 37.50
C VAL A 169 21.16 -3.88 38.55
N ALA A 170 21.86 -4.99 38.28
CA ALA A 170 21.85 -6.17 39.16
C ALA A 170 22.33 -5.88 40.59
N ALA A 171 23.32 -4.99 40.76
CA ALA A 171 23.86 -4.58 42.06
C ALA A 171 22.94 -3.60 42.83
N ARG A 172 21.82 -3.18 42.25
CA ARG A 172 20.86 -2.25 42.88
C ARG A 172 19.99 -3.00 43.91
N PRO A 173 19.54 -2.32 44.99
CA PRO A 173 18.64 -2.93 45.98
C PRO A 173 17.42 -3.59 45.33
N ALA A 174 16.97 -4.72 45.87
CA ALA A 174 15.87 -5.49 45.30
C ALA A 174 14.57 -4.66 45.14
N GLU A 175 14.22 -3.86 46.16
CA GLU A 175 13.07 -2.95 46.13
C GLU A 175 13.17 -1.92 44.99
N TRP A 176 14.37 -1.41 44.73
CA TRP A 176 14.61 -0.46 43.65
C TRP A 176 14.47 -1.11 42.28
N ARG A 177 14.97 -2.34 42.11
CA ARG A 177 14.84 -3.10 40.85
C ARG A 177 13.37 -3.45 40.57
N ALA A 178 12.60 -3.80 41.60
CA ALA A 178 11.17 -4.04 41.49
C ALA A 178 10.41 -2.77 41.07
N ASP A 179 10.70 -1.61 41.69
CA ASP A 179 10.10 -0.31 41.29
C ASP A 179 10.45 0.05 39.83
N LEU A 180 11.69 -0.20 39.38
CA LEU A 180 12.09 -0.02 37.99
C LEU A 180 11.29 -0.91 37.03
N ALA A 181 11.17 -2.21 37.34
CA ALA A 181 10.44 -3.19 36.53
C ALA A 181 8.97 -2.77 36.36
N VAL A 182 8.30 -2.40 37.45
CA VAL A 182 6.91 -1.94 37.46
C VAL A 182 6.74 -0.65 36.63
N ARG A 183 7.63 0.33 36.80
CA ARG A 183 7.56 1.60 36.04
C ARG A 183 7.79 1.41 34.55
N LEU A 184 8.74 0.55 34.15
CA LEU A 184 8.97 0.23 32.74
C LEU A 184 7.75 -0.48 32.15
N ALA A 185 7.20 -1.47 32.86
CA ALA A 185 5.99 -2.16 32.45
C ALA A 185 4.81 -1.20 32.24
N LEU A 186 4.60 -0.21 33.11
CA LEU A 186 3.57 0.82 32.98
C LEU A 186 3.81 1.81 31.80
N LYS A 187 5.03 1.88 31.26
CA LYS A 187 5.35 2.73 30.10
C LYS A 187 5.16 2.03 28.76
N VAL A 188 5.04 0.70 28.74
CA VAL A 188 4.82 -0.07 27.52
C VAL A 188 3.59 0.44 26.78
N ARG A 189 3.72 0.60 25.46
CA ARG A 189 2.65 0.98 24.53
C ARG A 189 2.43 -0.12 23.51
N ALA A 190 1.18 -0.52 23.31
CA ALA A 190 0.80 -1.39 22.20
C ALA A 190 0.49 -0.52 20.96
N ARG A 191 1.30 -0.62 19.91
CA ARG A 191 1.06 0.00 18.59
C ARG A 191 1.00 -1.07 17.48
N ARG A 192 0.71 -0.65 16.23
CA ARG A 192 0.32 -1.54 15.12
C ARG A 192 1.48 -2.44 14.69
N ARG A 193 1.24 -3.75 14.54
CA ARG A 193 2.20 -4.70 13.95
C ARG A 193 2.76 -4.15 12.63
N THR A 194 4.07 -3.90 12.59
CA THR A 194 4.80 -3.56 11.36
C THR A 194 5.04 -4.83 10.54
N ARG A 195 5.41 -4.67 9.27
CA ARG A 195 5.61 -5.76 8.30
C ARG A 195 6.64 -6.81 8.75
N ASP A 196 7.51 -6.48 9.72
CA ASP A 196 8.68 -7.28 10.10
C ASP A 196 8.54 -8.05 11.44
N GLY A 197 7.39 -7.95 12.13
CA GLY A 197 7.07 -8.84 13.26
C GLY A 197 7.73 -8.57 14.63
N ASP A 198 8.49 -7.48 14.79
CA ASP A 198 9.07 -7.06 16.08
C ASP A 198 8.03 -6.25 16.91
N PRO A 199 7.90 -6.45 18.25
CA PRO A 199 7.11 -5.58 19.12
C PRO A 199 7.43 -4.08 18.94
N ASP A 200 6.39 -3.29 18.69
CA ASP A 200 6.45 -1.85 18.43
C ASP A 200 6.89 -1.00 19.66
N ASP A 201 7.15 -1.64 20.82
CA ASP A 201 7.76 -1.03 22.01
C ASP A 201 9.08 -1.71 22.37
N ARG A 202 10.19 -1.03 22.05
CA ARG A 202 11.57 -1.49 22.29
C ARG A 202 11.89 -1.89 23.73
N ASN A 203 11.17 -1.34 24.72
CA ASN A 203 11.44 -1.58 26.13
C ASN A 203 10.62 -2.75 26.69
N LEU A 204 9.69 -3.32 25.91
CA LEU A 204 8.89 -4.46 26.33
C LEU A 204 9.75 -5.68 26.72
N PRO A 205 10.72 -6.16 25.91
CA PRO A 205 11.56 -7.29 26.29
C PRO A 205 12.34 -7.06 27.60
N LEU A 206 12.82 -5.83 27.81
CA LEU A 206 13.52 -5.43 29.04
C LEU A 206 12.59 -5.42 30.25
N ALA A 207 11.37 -4.88 30.10
CA ALA A 207 10.39 -4.87 31.18
C ALA A 207 10.02 -6.30 31.61
N LEU A 208 9.79 -7.20 30.66
CA LEU A 208 9.49 -8.60 30.93
C LEU A 208 10.67 -9.32 31.61
N ALA A 209 11.91 -9.12 31.14
CA ALA A 209 13.09 -9.71 31.77
C ALA A 209 13.28 -9.26 33.22
N LEU A 210 13.10 -7.97 33.52
CA LEU A 210 13.20 -7.44 34.88
C LEU A 210 12.07 -7.94 35.79
N LEU A 211 10.83 -8.06 35.28
CA LEU A 211 9.72 -8.65 36.02
C LEU A 211 10.01 -10.12 36.37
N ALA A 212 10.49 -10.90 35.40
CA ALA A 212 10.84 -12.30 35.61
C ALA A 212 11.96 -12.48 36.66
N GLN A 213 13.01 -11.66 36.60
CA GLN A 213 14.14 -11.75 37.54
C GLN A 213 13.83 -11.24 38.95
N THR A 214 12.98 -10.22 39.08
CA THR A 214 12.64 -9.65 40.39
C THR A 214 11.52 -10.43 41.09
N GLY A 215 10.73 -11.20 40.33
CA GLY A 215 9.55 -11.90 40.85
C GLY A 215 8.44 -10.97 41.32
N VAL A 216 8.53 -9.65 41.03
CA VAL A 216 7.47 -8.70 41.37
C VAL A 216 6.26 -8.97 40.50
N ALA A 217 5.06 -8.91 41.09
CA ALA A 217 3.83 -9.07 40.34
C ALA A 217 3.75 -8.01 39.21
N PRO A 218 3.59 -8.42 37.93
CA PRO A 218 3.38 -7.49 36.82
C PRO A 218 2.20 -6.55 37.11
N PRO A 219 2.35 -5.23 36.91
CA PRO A 219 1.30 -4.26 37.23
C PRO A 219 0.05 -4.46 36.37
N GLU A 220 -1.10 -3.99 36.84
CA GLU A 220 -2.35 -3.97 36.08
C GLU A 220 -2.29 -2.99 34.90
N HIS A 221 -1.64 -3.42 33.80
CA HIS A 221 -1.49 -2.62 32.58
C HIS A 221 -1.79 -3.44 31.33
N ASP A 222 -2.91 -3.15 30.67
CA ASP A 222 -3.35 -3.90 29.49
C ASP A 222 -2.38 -3.84 28.29
N PRO A 223 -1.74 -2.69 27.97
CA PRO A 223 -0.73 -2.63 26.92
C PRO A 223 0.48 -3.56 27.13
N LEU A 224 0.81 -3.92 28.37
CA LEU A 224 1.87 -4.90 28.65
C LEU A 224 1.47 -6.28 28.13
N VAL A 225 0.22 -6.69 28.40
CA VAL A 225 -0.30 -7.99 27.96
C VAL A 225 -0.46 -8.01 26.44
N ALA A 226 -1.00 -6.93 25.85
CA ALA A 226 -1.12 -6.80 24.40
C ALA A 226 0.25 -6.80 23.69
N GLY A 227 1.26 -6.17 24.30
CA GLY A 227 2.64 -6.21 23.82
C GLY A 227 3.24 -7.60 23.91
N TRP A 228 3.10 -8.27 25.07
CA TRP A 228 3.61 -9.62 25.29
C TRP A 228 3.09 -10.63 24.26
N VAL A 229 1.78 -10.61 23.97
CA VAL A 229 1.18 -11.48 22.94
C VAL A 229 1.53 -11.07 21.50
N SER A 230 2.08 -9.88 21.30
CA SER A 230 2.57 -9.45 19.98
C SER A 230 3.96 -10.00 19.67
N MET A 231 4.67 -10.54 20.67
CA MET A 231 5.93 -11.24 20.48
C MET A 231 5.69 -12.65 19.92
N THR A 232 6.63 -13.15 19.12
CA THR A 232 6.60 -14.54 18.65
C THR A 232 6.68 -15.51 19.84
N PRO A 233 5.70 -16.41 20.02
CA PRO A 233 5.72 -17.37 21.11
C PRO A 233 6.70 -18.50 20.82
N ASP A 234 7.31 -19.01 21.89
CA ASP A 234 8.20 -20.17 21.88
C ASP A 234 7.78 -21.08 23.03
N ALA A 235 7.37 -22.30 22.72
CA ALA A 235 6.87 -23.26 23.69
C ALA A 235 7.94 -23.65 24.72
N ASP A 236 9.21 -23.79 24.31
CA ASP A 236 10.30 -24.16 25.20
C ASP A 236 10.61 -23.04 26.18
N ARG A 237 10.66 -21.80 25.68
CA ARG A 237 10.86 -20.61 26.54
C ARG A 237 9.70 -20.39 27.51
N LEU A 238 8.46 -20.53 27.05
CA LEU A 238 7.28 -20.29 27.89
C LEU A 238 7.08 -21.37 28.95
N ARG A 239 7.56 -22.60 28.72
CA ARG A 239 7.45 -23.70 29.69
C ARG A 239 8.10 -23.34 31.04
N ASP A 240 9.25 -22.66 30.97
CA ASP A 240 10.07 -22.25 32.12
C ASP A 240 9.87 -20.77 32.51
N ASP A 241 9.00 -20.02 31.82
CA ASP A 241 8.79 -18.58 32.08
C ASP A 241 7.96 -18.34 33.35
N PRO A 242 8.50 -17.69 34.40
CA PRO A 242 7.76 -17.42 35.64
C PRO A 242 6.60 -16.43 35.44
N LEU A 243 6.58 -15.69 34.33
CA LEU A 243 5.50 -14.76 34.01
C LEU A 243 4.29 -15.45 33.37
N LEU A 244 4.43 -16.68 32.86
CA LEU A 244 3.37 -17.39 32.16
C LEU A 244 2.10 -17.48 33.04
N ASP A 245 2.25 -17.94 34.28
CA ASP A 245 1.11 -18.18 35.18
C ASP A 245 0.39 -16.89 35.59
N VAL A 246 1.07 -15.74 35.50
CA VAL A 246 0.50 -14.42 35.85
C VAL A 246 -0.06 -13.68 34.63
N LEU A 247 0.59 -13.76 33.47
CA LEU A 247 0.18 -13.05 32.26
C LEU A 247 -0.86 -13.82 31.45
N LEU A 248 -0.82 -15.16 31.44
CA LEU A 248 -1.76 -15.99 30.68
C LEU A 248 -3.23 -15.75 31.07
N PRO A 249 -3.62 -15.75 32.36
CA PRO A 249 -5.01 -15.44 32.73
C PRO A 249 -5.46 -14.05 32.28
N ARG A 250 -4.50 -13.12 32.13
CA ARG A 250 -4.76 -11.73 31.76
C ARG A 250 -4.97 -11.54 30.26
N ILE A 251 -4.52 -12.47 29.41
CA ILE A 251 -4.85 -12.48 27.97
C ILE A 251 -6.37 -12.40 27.77
N PHE A 252 -7.14 -13.07 28.63
CA PHE A 252 -8.60 -13.11 28.55
C PHE A 252 -9.31 -11.88 29.15
N GLN A 253 -8.58 -10.95 29.74
CA GLN A 253 -9.14 -9.82 30.48
C GLN A 253 -8.68 -8.47 29.93
N ALA A 254 -7.43 -8.40 29.45
CA ALA A 254 -6.81 -7.16 29.01
C ALA A 254 -7.40 -6.64 27.69
N GLN A 255 -7.63 -5.33 27.63
CA GLN A 255 -8.04 -4.62 26.42
C GLN A 255 -6.93 -4.63 25.36
N GLY A 256 -7.30 -4.71 24.08
CA GLY A 256 -6.35 -4.66 22.96
C GLY A 256 -5.67 -6.00 22.59
N VAL A 257 -5.74 -7.02 23.44
CA VAL A 257 -5.22 -8.38 23.15
C VAL A 257 -5.90 -8.99 21.91
N GLY A 258 -7.23 -8.85 21.81
CA GLY A 258 -7.99 -9.33 20.64
C GLY A 258 -7.49 -8.73 19.33
N ARG A 259 -7.21 -7.42 19.33
CA ARG A 259 -6.64 -6.71 18.17
C ARG A 259 -5.24 -7.21 17.83
N ALA A 260 -4.39 -7.47 18.82
CA ALA A 260 -3.04 -7.98 18.60
C ALA A 260 -3.03 -9.37 17.95
N LEU A 261 -3.97 -10.23 18.34
CA LEU A 261 -4.03 -11.64 17.93
C LEU A 261 -5.00 -11.92 16.75
N ARG A 262 -5.71 -10.93 16.22
CA ARG A 262 -6.76 -11.14 15.19
C ARG A 262 -6.25 -11.72 13.85
N GLU A 263 -4.96 -11.60 13.58
CA GLU A 263 -4.32 -12.12 12.34
C GLU A 263 -3.68 -13.51 12.53
N GLU A 264 -3.75 -14.10 13.74
CA GLU A 264 -3.35 -15.48 13.98
C GLU A 264 -4.33 -16.44 13.28
N ARG A 265 -3.99 -16.86 12.05
CA ARG A 265 -4.86 -17.69 11.18
C ARG A 265 -4.23 -19.01 10.74
N SER A 266 -3.15 -19.46 11.38
CA SER A 266 -2.41 -20.64 10.94
C SER A 266 -3.29 -21.88 10.84
N ASP A 267 -3.45 -22.40 9.62
CA ASP A 267 -4.02 -23.70 9.30
C ASP A 267 -3.14 -24.38 8.22
N PRO A 268 -2.38 -25.44 8.55
CA PRO A 268 -2.27 -26.07 9.87
C PRO A 268 -1.60 -25.17 10.91
N LEU A 269 -1.76 -25.51 12.19
CA LEU A 269 -1.17 -24.76 13.31
C LEU A 269 0.36 -24.69 13.16
N ALA A 270 0.91 -23.48 13.03
CA ALA A 270 2.34 -23.29 12.98
C ALA A 270 2.95 -23.49 14.38
N PRO A 271 4.12 -24.13 14.51
CA PRO A 271 4.80 -24.33 15.80
C PRO A 271 5.05 -23.05 16.60
N HIS A 272 5.20 -21.91 15.92
CA HIS A 272 5.45 -20.60 16.51
C HIS A 272 4.20 -19.69 16.50
N SER A 273 3.00 -20.26 16.40
CA SER A 273 1.73 -19.52 16.54
C SER A 273 1.23 -19.57 17.97
N TRP A 274 0.53 -18.52 18.43
CA TRP A 274 -0.02 -18.51 19.80
C TRP A 274 -1.08 -19.60 20.00
N LEU A 275 -1.88 -19.87 18.97
CA LEU A 275 -2.84 -20.98 19.00
C LEU A 275 -2.12 -22.33 19.17
N GLY A 276 -1.08 -22.59 18.37
CA GLY A 276 -0.31 -23.84 18.43
C GLY A 276 0.43 -24.04 19.76
N VAL A 277 1.07 -22.99 20.28
CA VAL A 277 1.80 -23.05 21.55
C VAL A 277 0.85 -23.27 22.74
N LEU A 278 -0.28 -22.56 22.81
CA LEU A 278 -1.26 -22.75 23.88
C LEU A 278 -1.87 -24.16 23.86
N THR A 279 -2.18 -24.70 22.68
CA THR A 279 -2.70 -26.07 22.56
C THR A 279 -1.65 -27.12 22.93
N THR A 280 -0.38 -26.89 22.58
CA THR A 280 0.73 -27.80 22.91
C THR A 280 0.96 -27.84 24.42
N LEU A 281 1.12 -26.68 25.05
CA LEU A 281 1.33 -26.58 26.50
C LEU A 281 0.12 -27.09 27.32
N ALA A 282 -1.09 -26.95 26.79
CA ALA A 282 -2.28 -27.56 27.39
C ALA A 282 -2.27 -29.09 27.25
N GLY A 283 -1.86 -29.63 26.10
CA GLY A 283 -1.70 -31.06 25.86
C GLY A 283 -0.61 -31.71 26.72
N GLU A 284 0.46 -30.96 27.01
CA GLU A 284 1.55 -31.35 27.93
C GLU A 284 1.15 -31.26 29.42
N GLY A 285 0.03 -30.61 29.74
CA GLY A 285 -0.43 -30.38 31.12
C GLY A 285 0.28 -29.22 31.85
N ARG A 286 1.12 -28.42 31.18
CA ARG A 286 1.74 -27.21 31.76
C ARG A 286 0.72 -26.09 31.98
N ILE A 287 -0.29 -26.01 31.11
CA ILE A 287 -1.41 -25.05 31.21
C ILE A 287 -2.69 -25.82 31.50
N SER A 288 -3.43 -25.36 32.51
CA SER A 288 -4.74 -25.94 32.83
C SER A 288 -5.75 -25.69 31.72
N ARG A 289 -6.35 -26.78 31.22
CA ARG A 289 -7.45 -26.72 30.26
C ARG A 289 -8.67 -25.96 30.80
N GLU A 290 -8.95 -26.11 32.09
CA GLU A 290 -9.98 -25.37 32.81
C GLU A 290 -9.75 -23.86 32.72
N LEU A 291 -8.49 -23.42 32.86
CA LEU A 291 -8.11 -22.01 32.76
C LEU A 291 -8.36 -21.44 31.36
N LEU A 292 -8.03 -22.18 30.29
CA LEU A 292 -8.26 -21.72 28.92
C LEU A 292 -9.75 -21.64 28.57
N LEU A 293 -10.55 -22.64 28.96
CA LEU A 293 -11.99 -22.66 28.69
C LEU A 293 -12.75 -21.58 29.49
N SER A 294 -12.45 -21.46 30.78
CA SER A 294 -13.04 -20.43 31.66
C SER A 294 -12.53 -19.02 31.27
N GLY A 295 -11.30 -18.91 30.78
CA GLY A 295 -10.75 -17.70 30.17
C GLY A 295 -11.50 -17.28 28.91
N CYS A 296 -11.69 -18.18 27.94
CA CYS A 296 -12.42 -17.88 26.70
C CYS A 296 -13.87 -17.44 26.98
N THR A 297 -14.60 -18.20 27.80
CA THR A 297 -15.99 -17.88 28.18
C THR A 297 -16.07 -16.56 28.95
N GLY A 298 -15.17 -16.33 29.90
CA GLY A 298 -15.05 -15.05 30.60
C GLY A 298 -14.69 -13.88 29.68
N ARG A 299 -13.90 -14.08 28.61
CA ARG A 299 -13.59 -13.06 27.61
C ARG A 299 -14.81 -12.72 26.77
N PHE A 300 -15.60 -13.74 26.39
CA PHE A 300 -16.84 -13.56 25.64
C PHE A 300 -17.88 -12.75 26.44
N LEU A 301 -18.04 -13.06 27.74
CA LEU A 301 -18.99 -12.37 28.61
C LEU A 301 -18.64 -10.89 28.85
N ARG A 302 -17.35 -10.55 28.80
CA ARG A 302 -16.89 -9.16 28.86
C ARG A 302 -17.22 -8.34 27.60
N GLY A 303 -17.65 -9.00 26.51
CA GLY A 303 -17.99 -8.35 25.25
C GLY A 303 -16.78 -7.88 24.43
N GLY A 304 -17.06 -7.32 23.26
CA GLY A 304 -16.07 -6.91 22.25
C GLY A 304 -16.65 -7.03 20.85
N ASP A 305 -15.95 -6.57 19.82
CA ASP A 305 -16.38 -6.82 18.44
C ASP A 305 -16.01 -8.24 17.99
N ALA A 306 -16.66 -8.70 16.92
CA ALA A 306 -16.47 -10.07 16.40
C ALA A 306 -15.04 -10.32 15.87
N THR A 307 -14.31 -9.28 15.45
CA THR A 307 -12.94 -9.41 14.94
C THR A 307 -11.96 -9.62 16.08
N ASP A 308 -12.11 -8.87 17.16
CA ASP A 308 -11.26 -8.98 18.36
C ASP A 308 -11.52 -10.26 19.16
N LEU A 309 -12.72 -10.84 19.08
CA LEU A 309 -13.06 -12.11 19.74
C LEU A 309 -12.66 -13.36 18.93
N ARG A 310 -12.25 -13.20 17.66
CA ARG A 310 -12.01 -14.31 16.72
C ARG A 310 -10.95 -15.29 17.21
N PHE A 311 -9.82 -14.78 17.73
CA PHE A 311 -8.75 -15.61 18.26
C PHE A 311 -9.26 -16.53 19.40
N PHE A 312 -10.03 -15.96 20.33
CA PHE A 312 -10.57 -16.69 21.48
C PHE A 312 -11.63 -17.71 21.08
N ALA A 313 -12.50 -17.37 20.11
CA ALA A 313 -13.45 -18.32 19.54
C ALA A 313 -12.73 -19.50 18.89
N ARG A 314 -11.65 -19.25 18.14
CA ARG A 314 -10.85 -20.29 17.51
C ARG A 314 -10.11 -21.16 18.54
N LEU A 315 -9.50 -20.55 19.56
CA LEU A 315 -8.88 -21.29 20.66
C LEU A 315 -9.89 -22.19 21.37
N HIS A 316 -11.08 -21.67 21.64
CA HIS A 316 -12.17 -22.43 22.24
C HIS A 316 -12.59 -23.65 21.39
N GLU A 317 -12.72 -23.48 20.07
CA GLU A 317 -13.02 -24.58 19.16
C GLU A 317 -11.90 -25.63 19.12
N LEU A 318 -10.63 -25.21 19.06
CA LEU A 318 -9.47 -26.10 19.03
C LEU A 318 -9.32 -26.93 20.31
N LEU A 319 -9.80 -26.41 21.45
CA LEU A 319 -9.84 -27.17 22.68
C LEU A 319 -10.87 -28.30 22.61
N GLU A 320 -11.92 -28.21 21.78
CA GLU A 320 -12.99 -29.22 21.69
C GLU A 320 -13.59 -29.57 23.07
N PRO A 321 -14.31 -28.64 23.74
CA PRO A 321 -14.85 -28.90 25.07
C PRO A 321 -15.84 -30.07 25.06
N SER A 322 -15.68 -30.97 26.03
CA SER A 322 -16.55 -32.11 26.26
C SER A 322 -17.92 -31.69 26.81
N GLU A 323 -18.91 -32.57 26.71
CA GLU A 323 -20.26 -32.28 27.23
C GLU A 323 -20.25 -31.95 28.73
N ALA A 324 -19.43 -32.63 29.54
CA ALA A 324 -19.29 -32.32 30.97
C ALA A 324 -18.71 -30.92 31.20
N GLU A 325 -17.71 -30.50 30.41
CA GLU A 325 -17.11 -29.16 30.50
C GLU A 325 -18.07 -28.05 30.04
N VAL A 326 -18.92 -28.33 29.05
CA VAL A 326 -19.97 -27.41 28.61
C VAL A 326 -21.08 -27.33 29.65
N ALA A 327 -21.51 -28.47 30.23
CA ALA A 327 -22.54 -28.52 31.27
C ALA A 327 -22.14 -27.71 32.51
N ALA A 328 -20.89 -27.81 32.94
CA ALA A 328 -20.35 -27.02 34.04
C ALA A 328 -20.39 -25.49 33.80
N ARG A 329 -20.55 -25.04 32.54
CA ARG A 329 -20.59 -23.62 32.14
C ARG A 329 -21.87 -23.24 31.41
N ALA A 330 -22.93 -24.05 31.54
CA ALA A 330 -24.13 -23.88 30.74
C ALA A 330 -24.80 -22.51 30.96
N ARG A 331 -24.81 -22.01 32.21
CA ARG A 331 -25.29 -20.65 32.55
C ARG A 331 -24.51 -19.54 31.84
N ASP A 332 -23.19 -19.68 31.71
CA ASP A 332 -22.36 -18.69 31.01
C ASP A 332 -22.66 -18.68 29.50
N TYR A 333 -22.85 -19.84 28.89
CA TYR A 333 -23.26 -19.91 27.47
C TYR A 333 -24.65 -19.32 27.23
N LEU A 334 -25.61 -19.55 28.14
CA LEU A 334 -26.94 -18.95 28.05
C LEU A 334 -26.87 -17.42 28.08
N ARG A 335 -26.05 -16.86 28.98
CA ARG A 335 -25.83 -15.42 29.10
C ARG A 335 -25.21 -14.79 27.85
N LEU A 336 -24.46 -15.56 27.04
CA LEU A 336 -23.87 -15.06 25.80
C LEU A 336 -24.87 -14.88 24.66
N LEU A 337 -25.96 -15.66 24.62
CA LEU A 337 -26.94 -15.63 23.54
C LEU A 337 -27.53 -14.22 23.28
N PRO A 338 -27.99 -13.46 24.28
CA PRO A 338 -28.55 -12.13 24.06
C PRO A 338 -27.51 -11.03 23.76
N VAL A 339 -26.30 -11.12 24.33
CA VAL A 339 -25.35 -9.97 24.37
C VAL A 339 -24.09 -10.14 23.52
N ALA A 340 -23.69 -11.37 23.18
CA ALA A 340 -22.43 -11.60 22.47
C ALA A 340 -22.53 -11.28 20.97
N PRO A 341 -21.44 -10.95 20.27
CA PRO A 341 -21.45 -10.82 18.81
C PRO A 341 -21.84 -12.11 18.08
N GLY A 342 -22.39 -11.97 16.87
CA GLY A 342 -22.93 -13.06 16.05
C GLY A 342 -22.16 -14.39 16.12
N PRO A 343 -20.88 -14.45 15.74
CA PRO A 343 -20.10 -15.70 15.73
C PRO A 343 -19.97 -16.38 17.11
N VAL A 344 -19.87 -15.59 18.18
CA VAL A 344 -19.73 -16.10 19.55
C VAL A 344 -21.07 -16.62 20.07
N ALA A 345 -22.17 -15.92 19.77
CA ALA A 345 -23.52 -16.40 20.07
C ALA A 345 -23.87 -17.69 19.31
N GLU A 346 -23.45 -17.81 18.05
CA GLU A 346 -23.59 -19.05 17.27
C GLU A 346 -22.80 -20.21 17.88
N LEU A 347 -21.57 -19.97 18.31
CA LEU A 347 -20.74 -20.94 19.04
C LEU A 347 -21.42 -21.39 20.33
N ALA A 348 -21.90 -20.44 21.15
CA ALA A 348 -22.59 -20.74 22.41
C ALA A 348 -23.85 -21.59 22.18
N LEU A 349 -24.69 -21.21 21.21
CA LEU A 349 -25.90 -21.93 20.84
C LEU A 349 -25.59 -23.36 20.34
N LYS A 350 -24.51 -23.53 19.56
CA LYS A 350 -24.05 -24.84 19.09
C LYS A 350 -23.69 -25.77 20.24
N HIS A 351 -23.12 -25.27 21.33
CA HIS A 351 -22.75 -26.09 22.48
C HIS A 351 -23.95 -26.40 23.38
N LEU A 352 -24.85 -25.43 23.61
CA LEU A 352 -26.08 -25.66 24.38
C LEU A 352 -27.00 -26.70 23.73
N ARG A 353 -27.15 -26.66 22.40
CA ARG A 353 -27.96 -27.65 21.68
C ARG A 353 -27.38 -29.07 21.72
N ARG A 354 -26.07 -29.24 21.93
CA ARG A 354 -25.47 -30.57 22.16
C ARG A 354 -25.87 -31.14 23.51
N LEU A 355 -26.01 -30.31 24.54
CA LEU A 355 -26.47 -30.74 25.86
C LEU A 355 -27.95 -31.13 25.88
N ASP A 356 -28.80 -30.34 25.21
CA ASP A 356 -30.24 -30.61 25.12
C ASP A 356 -30.58 -31.87 24.29
N GLY A 357 -29.68 -32.28 23.39
CA GLY A 357 -29.89 -33.43 22.49
C GLY A 357 -29.73 -34.80 23.14
N SER A 358 -29.29 -34.88 24.40
CA SER A 358 -29.21 -36.15 25.15
C SER A 358 -30.59 -36.55 25.68
N PRO A 359 -31.20 -37.65 25.19
CA PRO A 359 -32.50 -38.08 25.69
C PRO A 359 -32.36 -38.52 27.15
N SER A 360 -33.10 -37.85 28.02
CA SER A 360 -33.32 -38.28 29.40
C SER A 360 -33.98 -39.67 29.39
N GLY A 361 -33.23 -40.68 29.86
CA GLY A 361 -33.75 -41.97 30.35
C GLY A 361 -33.18 -43.23 29.71
N ALA A 362 -32.24 -43.91 30.40
CA ALA A 362 -32.16 -45.38 30.45
C ALA A 362 -31.27 -45.92 31.61
N VAL A 363 -31.98 -46.44 32.62
CA VAL A 363 -31.73 -47.69 33.38
C VAL A 363 -30.56 -47.80 34.38
N ALA A 364 -30.95 -48.12 35.62
CA ALA A 364 -30.12 -48.58 36.72
C ALA A 364 -29.68 -50.05 36.59
N GLY A 365 -28.48 -50.35 37.11
CA GLY A 365 -28.12 -51.58 37.83
C GLY A 365 -26.82 -52.28 37.36
N PRO A 366 -26.14 -53.08 38.22
CA PRO A 366 -25.95 -52.99 39.67
C PRO A 366 -24.46 -53.02 40.12
N ASP A 367 -24.21 -52.49 41.33
CA ASP A 367 -23.08 -52.66 42.29
C ASP A 367 -21.64 -52.98 41.85
N PRO A 368 -20.63 -52.26 42.38
CA PRO A 368 -19.33 -52.82 42.71
C PRO A 368 -19.19 -53.05 44.23
N VAL A 369 -18.94 -54.30 44.60
CA VAL A 369 -18.51 -54.72 45.93
C VAL A 369 -17.06 -54.27 46.19
N GLY A 370 -16.81 -53.66 47.35
CA GLY A 370 -15.56 -53.85 48.10
C GLY A 370 -14.56 -52.68 48.18
N ALA A 371 -14.66 -51.90 49.25
CA ALA A 371 -13.51 -51.28 49.94
C ALA A 371 -12.76 -52.38 50.75
N PRO A 372 -11.53 -52.21 51.33
CA PRO A 372 -11.14 -51.03 52.13
C PRO A 372 -9.65 -50.61 52.17
N GLY A 373 -9.43 -49.38 52.65
CA GLY A 373 -8.25 -48.93 53.42
C GLY A 373 -7.13 -48.26 52.60
N THR A 374 -6.56 -47.09 52.95
CA THR A 374 -6.44 -46.43 54.26
C THR A 374 -6.07 -44.94 54.12
N ALA A 375 -6.77 -44.12 54.92
CA ALA A 375 -6.41 -42.88 55.62
C ALA A 375 -5.18 -42.04 55.23
N GLY A 376 -5.42 -40.73 55.07
CA GLY A 376 -4.45 -39.65 55.22
C GLY A 376 -5.13 -38.28 55.19
N SER A 377 -5.45 -37.74 56.37
CA SER A 377 -6.18 -36.50 56.60
C SER A 377 -5.42 -35.24 56.17
N GLY A 378 -6.13 -34.26 55.60
CA GLY A 378 -5.64 -32.90 55.41
C GLY A 378 -6.77 -31.96 54.98
N THR A 379 -7.32 -31.24 55.96
CA THR A 379 -8.47 -30.34 55.86
C THR A 379 -8.25 -29.20 54.86
N VAL A 380 -9.04 -29.18 53.79
CA VAL A 380 -9.32 -27.99 52.97
C VAL A 380 -10.83 -27.87 52.87
N VAL A 381 -11.34 -26.68 53.19
CA VAL A 381 -12.76 -26.32 53.10
C VAL A 381 -13.18 -26.36 51.62
N ALA A 382 -13.75 -27.49 51.21
CA ALA A 382 -14.38 -27.69 49.91
C ALA A 382 -15.85 -27.24 50.01
N GLY A 383 -16.18 -26.13 49.34
CA GLY A 383 -17.57 -25.81 49.00
C GLY A 383 -18.05 -26.86 47.98
N GLY A 384 -19.10 -27.60 48.36
CA GLY A 384 -19.56 -28.78 47.66
C GLY A 384 -19.91 -28.56 46.18
N GLY A 385 -19.28 -29.37 45.32
CA GLY A 385 -19.84 -29.71 44.02
C GLY A 385 -20.92 -30.78 44.20
N THR A 386 -22.10 -30.55 43.63
CA THR A 386 -23.15 -31.56 43.52
C THR A 386 -23.77 -31.49 42.13
N ALA A 387 -23.69 -32.63 41.43
CA ALA A 387 -24.48 -33.06 40.27
C ALA A 387 -24.50 -32.12 39.04
N ALA A 388 -24.49 -32.71 37.85
CA ALA A 388 -24.81 -31.99 36.61
C ALA A 388 -26.19 -31.33 36.78
N GLU A 389 -26.22 -30.03 37.07
CA GLU A 389 -27.43 -29.22 37.03
C GLU A 389 -27.93 -29.28 35.58
N THR A 390 -28.99 -30.07 35.36
CA THR A 390 -29.85 -29.92 34.20
C THR A 390 -30.22 -28.45 34.07
N LEU A 391 -30.04 -27.88 32.87
CA LEU A 391 -30.38 -26.49 32.53
C LEU A 391 -31.73 -26.10 33.16
N ASP A 392 -31.74 -25.06 34.00
CA ASP A 392 -32.99 -24.57 34.61
C ASP A 392 -33.93 -24.17 33.47
N PRO A 393 -35.14 -24.77 33.43
CA PRO A 393 -36.15 -24.40 32.48
C PRO A 393 -36.43 -22.91 32.32
N ALA A 394 -36.31 -22.13 33.39
CA ALA A 394 -36.51 -20.69 33.39
C ALA A 394 -35.33 -19.93 32.73
N ASP A 395 -34.09 -20.32 33.01
CA ASP A 395 -32.89 -19.71 32.43
C ASP A 395 -32.85 -19.88 30.90
N VAL A 396 -33.33 -21.03 30.40
CA VAL A 396 -33.45 -21.30 28.95
C VAL A 396 -34.49 -20.40 28.29
N VAL A 397 -35.62 -20.16 28.97
CA VAL A 397 -36.70 -19.28 28.48
C VAL A 397 -36.19 -17.84 28.41
N GLU A 398 -35.54 -17.34 29.46
CA GLU A 398 -34.97 -15.98 29.49
C GLU A 398 -33.91 -15.79 28.39
N ALA A 399 -33.04 -16.78 28.18
CA ALA A 399 -32.04 -16.71 27.12
C ALA A 399 -32.67 -16.76 25.71
N LEU A 400 -33.75 -17.53 25.52
CA LEU A 400 -34.53 -17.56 24.29
C LEU A 400 -35.23 -16.22 24.01
N GLU A 401 -35.83 -15.60 25.04
CA GLU A 401 -36.42 -14.26 24.95
C GLU A 401 -35.38 -13.24 24.45
N GLY A 402 -34.22 -13.21 25.11
CA GLY A 402 -33.13 -12.30 24.73
C GLY A 402 -32.55 -12.60 23.34
N LEU A 403 -32.43 -13.88 22.95
CA LEU A 403 -31.96 -14.28 21.61
C LEU A 403 -32.94 -13.90 20.50
N LEU A 404 -34.25 -14.00 20.75
CA LEU A 404 -35.30 -13.69 19.78
C LEU A 404 -35.60 -12.19 19.64
N PHE A 405 -35.14 -11.37 20.59
CA PHE A 405 -35.19 -9.90 20.50
C PHE A 405 -34.08 -9.29 19.63
N ARG A 406 -33.07 -10.08 19.27
CA ARG A 406 -31.90 -9.61 18.50
C ARG A 406 -32.24 -9.19 17.06
N ALA A 407 -31.45 -8.29 16.49
CA ALA A 407 -31.61 -7.83 15.11
C ALA A 407 -31.04 -8.82 14.06
N GLU A 408 -30.14 -9.73 14.47
CA GLU A 408 -29.50 -10.69 13.57
C GLU A 408 -30.43 -11.84 13.17
N GLY A 409 -31.15 -11.70 12.06
CA GLY A 409 -32.13 -12.71 11.60
C GLY A 409 -31.59 -14.14 11.39
N GLY A 410 -30.26 -14.34 11.32
CA GLY A 410 -29.64 -15.68 11.35
C GLY A 410 -29.76 -16.36 12.72
N LEU A 411 -29.39 -15.65 13.79
CA LEU A 411 -29.49 -16.10 15.17
C LEU A 411 -30.96 -16.26 15.60
N VAL A 412 -31.82 -15.31 15.22
CA VAL A 412 -33.25 -15.40 15.55
C VAL A 412 -33.90 -16.63 14.91
N ARG A 413 -33.51 -17.00 13.69
CA ARG A 413 -33.96 -18.27 13.07
C ARG A 413 -33.46 -19.51 13.82
N ALA A 414 -32.22 -19.49 14.30
CA ALA A 414 -31.67 -20.57 15.10
C ALA A 414 -32.37 -20.67 16.47
N GLY A 415 -32.70 -19.53 17.09
CA GLY A 415 -33.51 -19.43 18.29
C GLY A 415 -34.93 -19.96 18.09
N LEU A 416 -35.61 -19.61 16.99
CA LEU A 416 -36.95 -20.14 16.66
C LEU A 416 -36.93 -21.66 16.41
N ALA A 417 -35.83 -22.20 15.87
CA ALA A 417 -35.66 -23.65 15.71
C ALA A 417 -35.50 -24.35 17.07
N TRP A 418 -34.69 -23.76 17.97
CA TRP A 418 -34.52 -24.26 19.32
C TRP A 418 -35.82 -24.16 20.15
N LEU A 419 -36.58 -23.06 20.01
CA LEU A 419 -37.91 -22.91 20.61
C LEU A 419 -38.89 -23.99 20.12
N GLU A 420 -38.89 -24.29 18.82
CA GLU A 420 -39.69 -25.39 18.25
C GLU A 420 -39.28 -26.77 18.81
N GLU A 421 -37.98 -27.00 19.04
CA GLU A 421 -37.47 -28.22 19.68
C GLU A 421 -37.97 -28.34 21.13
N GLN A 422 -37.94 -27.25 21.91
CA GLN A 422 -38.44 -27.22 23.29
C GLN A 422 -39.96 -27.46 23.37
N LEU A 423 -40.75 -26.82 22.49
CA LEU A 423 -42.21 -27.05 22.42
C LEU A 423 -42.58 -28.48 22.00
N LYS A 424 -41.73 -29.15 21.23
CA LYS A 424 -41.90 -30.57 20.87
C LYS A 424 -41.54 -31.50 22.01
N ALA A 425 -40.50 -31.16 22.79
CA ALA A 425 -40.04 -31.95 23.90
C ALA A 425 -41.02 -31.88 25.10
N ASP A 426 -41.55 -30.70 25.41
CA ASP A 426 -42.52 -30.51 26.49
C ASP A 426 -43.54 -29.38 26.15
N PRO A 427 -44.75 -29.74 25.66
CA PRO A 427 -45.81 -28.79 25.38
C PRO A 427 -46.29 -27.99 26.61
N GLY A 428 -46.05 -28.49 27.84
CA GLY A 428 -46.45 -27.81 29.09
C GLY A 428 -45.69 -26.51 29.36
N ARG A 429 -44.60 -26.25 28.61
CA ARG A 429 -43.75 -25.05 28.74
C ARG A 429 -44.14 -23.92 27.78
N ALA A 430 -45.21 -24.11 27.00
CA ALA A 430 -45.66 -23.14 26.00
C ALA A 430 -45.96 -21.76 26.59
N ASP A 431 -46.58 -21.69 27.77
CA ASP A 431 -46.89 -20.42 28.43
C ASP A 431 -45.67 -19.59 28.79
N GLY A 432 -44.61 -20.24 29.27
CA GLY A 432 -43.34 -19.56 29.60
C GLY A 432 -42.64 -19.01 28.35
N LEU A 433 -42.83 -19.64 27.19
CA LEU A 433 -42.21 -19.24 25.92
C LEU A 433 -43.02 -18.18 25.13
N ALA A 434 -44.21 -17.84 25.59
CA ALA A 434 -45.11 -16.91 24.91
C ALA A 434 -44.53 -15.48 24.75
N PRO A 435 -43.85 -14.88 25.76
CA PRO A 435 -43.22 -13.57 25.59
C PRO A 435 -42.05 -13.59 24.59
N ALA A 436 -41.26 -14.69 24.58
CA ALA A 436 -40.19 -14.91 23.61
C ALA A 436 -40.71 -14.94 22.18
N LEU A 437 -41.82 -15.65 21.97
CA LEU A 437 -42.48 -15.75 20.68
C LEU A 437 -43.12 -14.42 20.27
N ALA A 438 -43.72 -13.68 21.22
CA ALA A 438 -44.25 -12.34 21.00
C ALA A 438 -43.17 -11.35 20.53
N SER A 439 -41.96 -11.40 21.11
CA SER A 439 -40.81 -10.61 20.65
C SER A 439 -40.44 -10.90 19.19
N ALA A 440 -40.47 -12.18 18.77
CA ALA A 440 -40.17 -12.55 17.38
C ALA A 440 -41.25 -12.09 16.38
N LEU A 441 -42.50 -11.90 16.80
CA LEU A 441 -43.57 -11.35 15.96
C LEU A 441 -43.33 -9.85 15.65
N GLY A 442 -42.70 -9.12 16.56
CA GLY A 442 -42.33 -7.70 16.40
C GLY A 442 -41.05 -7.44 15.58
N HIS A 443 -40.41 -8.49 15.05
CA HIS A 443 -39.11 -8.36 14.40
C HIS A 443 -39.21 -7.75 12.98
N GLN A 444 -38.29 -6.86 12.60
CA GLN A 444 -38.32 -6.12 11.31
C GLN A 444 -38.25 -7.02 10.07
N ALA A 445 -37.57 -8.17 10.16
CA ALA A 445 -37.47 -9.12 9.06
C ALA A 445 -38.73 -9.99 8.91
N HIS A 446 -39.48 -9.79 7.82
CA HIS A 446 -40.71 -10.54 7.49
C HIS A 446 -40.55 -12.07 7.57
N ALA A 447 -39.43 -12.64 7.11
CA ALA A 447 -39.20 -14.09 7.16
C ALA A 447 -39.11 -14.66 8.59
N VAL A 448 -38.72 -13.83 9.57
CA VAL A 448 -38.73 -14.19 11.00
C VAL A 448 -40.17 -14.17 11.52
N GLN A 449 -40.91 -13.09 11.21
CA GLN A 449 -42.33 -12.94 11.58
C GLN A 449 -43.18 -14.10 11.04
N GLU A 450 -43.04 -14.45 9.76
CA GLU A 450 -43.79 -15.53 9.12
C GLU A 450 -43.56 -16.89 9.81
N ARG A 451 -42.32 -17.15 10.21
CA ARG A 451 -41.95 -18.39 10.91
C ARG A 451 -42.45 -18.40 12.36
N ALA A 452 -42.38 -17.27 13.06
CA ALA A 452 -42.94 -17.11 14.40
C ALA A 452 -44.47 -17.31 14.41
N VAL A 453 -45.20 -16.70 13.46
CA VAL A 453 -46.65 -16.92 13.26
C VAL A 453 -46.96 -18.38 12.99
N ARG A 454 -46.19 -19.03 12.10
CA ARG A 454 -46.37 -20.46 11.78
C ARG A 454 -46.21 -21.33 13.03
N LEU A 455 -45.23 -21.04 13.88
CA LEU A 455 -44.98 -21.78 15.11
C LEU A 455 -46.08 -21.54 16.16
N ALA A 456 -46.51 -20.29 16.35
CA ALA A 456 -47.60 -19.92 17.25
C ALA A 456 -48.91 -20.64 16.86
N VAL A 457 -49.30 -20.55 15.58
CA VAL A 457 -50.53 -21.19 15.07
C VAL A 457 -50.46 -22.71 15.20
N LYS A 458 -49.30 -23.32 14.89
CA LYS A 458 -49.11 -24.77 14.98
C LYS A 458 -49.28 -25.31 16.40
N HIS A 459 -48.85 -24.54 17.41
CA HIS A 459 -48.91 -24.94 18.82
C HIS A 459 -50.02 -24.20 19.61
N ALA A 460 -51.02 -23.62 18.92
CA ALA A 460 -52.04 -22.77 19.54
C ALA A 460 -52.79 -23.44 20.71
N ALA A 461 -53.02 -24.75 20.63
CA ALA A 461 -53.70 -25.53 21.68
C ALA A 461 -52.88 -25.72 22.98
N ALA A 462 -51.57 -25.44 22.96
CA ALA A 462 -50.69 -25.58 24.11
C ALA A 462 -50.61 -24.31 24.98
N PHE A 463 -51.10 -23.16 24.49
CA PHE A 463 -51.07 -21.89 25.23
C PHE A 463 -52.34 -21.68 26.05
N THR A 464 -52.20 -21.28 27.32
CA THR A 464 -53.34 -20.92 28.17
C THR A 464 -53.97 -19.59 27.75
N PRO A 465 -55.17 -19.25 28.26
CA PRO A 465 -55.81 -17.97 27.95
C PRO A 465 -54.97 -16.73 28.29
N SER A 466 -54.04 -16.83 29.25
CA SER A 466 -53.12 -15.76 29.61
C SER A 466 -52.02 -15.58 28.57
N ALA A 467 -51.33 -16.66 28.19
CA ALA A 467 -50.29 -16.63 27.15
C ALA A 467 -50.85 -16.26 25.77
N ALA A 468 -52.06 -16.72 25.46
CA ALA A 468 -52.79 -16.31 24.25
C ALA A 468 -53.07 -14.79 24.23
N ARG A 469 -53.24 -14.13 25.38
CA ARG A 469 -53.41 -12.67 25.44
C ARG A 469 -52.13 -11.94 25.04
N THR A 470 -50.98 -12.38 25.55
CA THR A 470 -49.66 -11.83 25.20
C THR A 470 -49.37 -11.92 23.70
N LEU A 471 -49.69 -13.07 23.08
CA LEU A 471 -49.52 -13.26 21.63
C LEU A 471 -50.50 -12.41 20.80
N ARG A 472 -51.75 -12.22 21.27
CA ARG A 472 -52.72 -11.32 20.65
C ARG A 472 -52.26 -9.86 20.68
N GLU A 473 -51.74 -9.39 21.81
CA GLU A 473 -51.24 -8.02 21.95
C GLU A 473 -50.07 -7.73 21.00
N ALA A 474 -49.17 -8.70 20.80
CA ALA A 474 -48.06 -8.60 19.84
C ALA A 474 -48.50 -8.66 18.36
N THR A 475 -49.74 -9.06 18.07
CA THR A 475 -50.25 -9.22 16.69
C THR A 475 -50.37 -7.88 15.96
N GLY A 476 -50.52 -6.75 16.68
CA GLY A 476 -50.61 -5.40 16.11
C GLY A 476 -49.35 -4.92 15.37
N GLN A 477 -48.19 -5.57 15.59
CA GLN A 477 -46.92 -5.24 14.92
C GLN A 477 -46.71 -6.01 13.60
N LEU A 478 -47.64 -6.89 13.24
CA LEU A 478 -47.55 -7.73 12.05
C LEU A 478 -48.21 -7.08 10.82
N PRO A 479 -47.68 -7.34 9.61
CA PRO A 479 -48.36 -7.04 8.36
C PRO A 479 -49.75 -7.72 8.27
N PRO A 480 -50.70 -7.17 7.48
CA PRO A 480 -52.10 -7.62 7.46
C PRO A 480 -52.31 -9.13 7.23
N ASP A 481 -51.50 -9.76 6.38
CA ASP A 481 -51.57 -11.19 6.07
C ASP A 481 -51.15 -12.08 7.26
N LEU A 482 -50.11 -11.69 7.98
CA LEU A 482 -49.62 -12.37 9.17
C LEU A 482 -50.50 -12.09 10.40
N HIS A 483 -51.00 -10.85 10.51
CA HIS A 483 -51.95 -10.41 11.53
C HIS A 483 -53.22 -11.26 11.50
N ASN A 484 -53.83 -11.42 10.32
CA ASN A 484 -55.09 -12.16 10.16
C ASN A 484 -54.93 -13.65 10.49
N ARG A 485 -53.76 -14.25 10.23
CA ARG A 485 -53.46 -15.64 10.60
C ARG A 485 -53.35 -15.83 12.12
N MET A 486 -52.76 -14.86 12.82
CA MET A 486 -52.69 -14.86 14.29
C MET A 486 -54.08 -14.60 14.92
N ALA A 487 -54.83 -13.63 14.40
CA ALA A 487 -56.19 -13.32 14.84
C ALA A 487 -57.14 -14.52 14.68
N ALA A 488 -57.00 -15.31 13.60
CA ALA A 488 -57.78 -16.53 13.41
C ALA A 488 -57.46 -17.65 14.43
N ALA A 489 -56.21 -17.75 14.87
CA ALA A 489 -55.76 -18.81 15.78
C ALA A 489 -55.94 -18.48 17.27
N PHE A 490 -55.78 -17.20 17.65
CA PHE A 490 -55.83 -16.77 19.05
C PHE A 490 -57.01 -15.84 19.35
N GLY A 491 -57.80 -15.42 18.36
CA GLY A 491 -58.89 -14.44 18.48
C GLY A 491 -58.39 -13.00 18.31
N GLY A 492 -59.11 -12.15 17.56
CA GLY A 492 -58.74 -10.76 17.31
C GLY A 492 -59.54 -10.15 16.16
N GLU A 493 -59.44 -8.84 15.97
CA GLU A 493 -60.05 -8.15 14.82
C GLU A 493 -59.26 -8.47 13.54
N LEU A 494 -59.97 -8.77 12.44
CA LEU A 494 -59.34 -8.97 11.14
C LEU A 494 -59.11 -7.61 10.48
N LEU A 495 -57.91 -7.38 9.95
CA LEU A 495 -57.57 -6.17 9.21
C LEU A 495 -57.98 -6.32 7.74
N GLU A 496 -58.72 -5.34 7.21
CA GLU A 496 -59.00 -5.19 5.78
C GLU A 496 -57.94 -4.28 5.14
N GLY A 497 -57.01 -4.85 4.36
CA GLY A 497 -56.04 -4.06 3.58
C GLY A 497 -55.00 -4.90 2.81
N PRO A 498 -54.52 -4.43 1.65
CA PRO A 498 -53.41 -5.06 0.93
C PRO A 498 -52.09 -4.82 1.70
N GLY A 499 -51.12 -5.75 1.57
CA GLY A 499 -49.84 -5.74 2.31
C GLY A 499 -48.97 -4.48 2.11
N PRO A 500 -47.89 -4.31 2.90
CA PRO A 500 -47.21 -3.03 3.09
C PRO A 500 -46.57 -2.48 1.80
N GLU A 501 -46.74 -1.17 1.57
CA GLU A 501 -45.97 -0.38 0.62
C GLU A 501 -44.50 -0.26 1.07
N PRO A 502 -43.53 -0.20 0.14
CA PRO A 502 -42.10 -0.16 0.46
C PRO A 502 -41.69 1.14 1.17
N GLU A 503 -40.72 1.04 2.09
CA GLU A 503 -40.16 2.16 2.88
C GLU A 503 -39.69 3.34 2.00
N PRO A 504 -39.80 4.60 2.49
CA PRO A 504 -39.40 5.78 1.74
C PRO A 504 -37.90 5.77 1.44
N GLU A 505 -37.54 5.87 0.16
CA GLU A 505 -36.16 5.98 -0.30
C GLU A 505 -35.48 7.22 0.28
N GLU A 506 -34.28 7.04 0.83
CA GLU A 506 -33.37 8.13 1.22
C GLU A 506 -33.16 9.06 0.02
N VAL A 507 -33.77 10.24 0.06
CA VAL A 507 -33.56 11.30 -0.93
C VAL A 507 -32.20 11.94 -0.63
N LEU A 508 -31.16 11.45 -1.29
CA LEU A 508 -29.83 12.06 -1.26
C LEU A 508 -29.82 13.34 -2.11
N GLU A 509 -29.52 14.49 -1.48
CA GLU A 509 -29.25 15.73 -2.20
C GLU A 509 -27.93 15.63 -2.99
N PRO A 510 -27.93 15.82 -4.32
CA PRO A 510 -26.71 15.80 -5.12
C PRO A 510 -25.74 16.89 -4.66
N ARG A 511 -24.55 16.49 -4.22
CA ARG A 511 -23.43 17.42 -4.00
C ARG A 511 -22.70 17.67 -5.31
N GLU A 512 -22.24 18.90 -5.53
CA GLU A 512 -21.44 19.23 -6.70
C GLU A 512 -20.09 18.51 -6.63
N ILE A 513 -19.72 17.76 -7.68
CA ILE A 513 -18.48 16.99 -7.73
C ILE A 513 -17.28 17.96 -7.61
N PRO A 514 -16.39 17.79 -6.63
CA PRO A 514 -15.22 18.64 -6.47
C PRO A 514 -14.33 18.61 -7.73
N ARG A 515 -14.09 19.79 -8.33
CA ARG A 515 -13.14 19.94 -9.43
C ARG A 515 -11.77 20.36 -8.88
N LEU A 516 -10.70 19.79 -9.44
CA LEU A 516 -9.35 20.29 -9.22
C LEU A 516 -9.24 21.75 -9.71
N PRO A 517 -8.36 22.57 -9.09
CA PRO A 517 -8.20 23.97 -9.47
C PRO A 517 -7.95 24.15 -10.97
N ALA A 518 -8.45 25.25 -11.54
CA ALA A 518 -8.17 25.60 -12.92
C ALA A 518 -6.66 25.85 -13.11
N ALA A 519 -6.18 25.58 -14.33
CA ALA A 519 -4.80 25.86 -14.72
C ALA A 519 -4.48 27.35 -14.50
N THR A 520 -3.29 27.62 -13.97
CA THR A 520 -2.78 28.98 -13.77
C THR A 520 -1.69 29.32 -14.79
N ALA A 521 -1.32 30.61 -14.88
CA ALA A 521 -0.30 31.06 -15.81
C ALA A 521 1.06 30.42 -15.49
N PHE A 522 1.75 29.94 -16.54
CA PHE A 522 3.11 29.43 -16.42
C PHE A 522 4.06 30.57 -16.01
N PRO A 523 5.04 30.34 -15.11
CA PRO A 523 5.94 31.41 -14.70
C PRO A 523 6.75 31.96 -15.88
N PRO A 524 7.01 33.29 -15.91
CA PRO A 524 7.65 33.92 -17.05
C PRO A 524 9.08 33.39 -17.27
N VAL A 525 9.50 33.42 -18.52
CA VAL A 525 10.86 33.06 -18.92
C VAL A 525 11.84 34.08 -18.33
N PRO A 526 12.99 33.64 -17.77
CA PRO A 526 14.05 34.49 -17.26
C PRO A 526 14.37 35.72 -18.12
N GLU A 527 14.23 36.91 -17.53
CA GLU A 527 14.51 38.18 -18.22
C GLU A 527 16.00 38.52 -18.21
N THR A 528 16.75 38.02 -17.24
CA THR A 528 18.19 38.25 -17.14
C THR A 528 19.00 36.95 -17.16
N PRO A 529 20.29 36.99 -17.57
CA PRO A 529 21.12 35.79 -17.51
C PRO A 529 21.39 35.27 -16.08
N ARG A 530 21.27 36.14 -15.06
CA ARG A 530 21.35 35.73 -13.65
C ARG A 530 20.15 34.89 -13.22
N ASP A 531 18.95 35.24 -13.71
CA ASP A 531 17.74 34.45 -13.46
C ASP A 531 17.86 33.05 -14.09
N VAL A 532 18.52 32.93 -15.24
CA VAL A 532 18.84 31.62 -15.85
C VAL A 532 19.76 30.81 -14.94
N ALA A 533 20.85 31.42 -14.43
CA ALA A 533 21.77 30.75 -13.53
C ALA A 533 21.09 30.28 -12.23
N ALA A 534 20.13 31.04 -11.69
CA ALA A 534 19.38 30.68 -10.49
C ALA A 534 18.50 29.42 -10.65
N LEU A 535 18.17 29.05 -11.89
CA LEU A 535 17.40 27.84 -12.21
C LEU A 535 18.27 26.60 -12.45
N TYR A 536 19.59 26.77 -12.60
CA TYR A 536 20.50 25.66 -12.85
C TYR A 536 20.50 24.66 -11.67
N GLY A 537 20.35 23.37 -11.99
CA GLY A 537 20.34 22.28 -11.00
C GLY A 537 19.06 22.13 -10.17
N LYS A 538 17.98 22.84 -10.52
CA LYS A 538 16.65 22.63 -9.91
C LYS A 538 15.98 21.40 -10.50
N GLY A 539 15.57 20.45 -9.65
CA GLY A 539 15.02 19.15 -10.05
C GLY A 539 13.53 19.11 -10.41
N ASP A 540 12.93 20.23 -10.81
CA ASP A 540 11.53 20.31 -11.22
C ASP A 540 11.38 20.72 -12.68
N TRP A 541 10.34 20.20 -13.35
CA TRP A 541 10.14 20.39 -14.79
C TRP A 541 9.87 21.85 -15.17
N THR A 542 9.27 22.64 -14.27
CA THR A 542 8.99 24.06 -14.52
C THR A 542 10.29 24.86 -14.55
N ALA A 543 11.20 24.61 -13.61
CA ALA A 543 12.53 25.20 -13.60
C ALA A 543 13.35 24.77 -14.83
N ALA A 544 13.27 23.51 -15.25
CA ALA A 544 13.95 23.01 -16.45
C ALA A 544 13.46 23.71 -17.73
N GLU A 545 12.15 23.86 -17.94
CA GLU A 545 11.60 24.58 -19.10
C GLU A 545 12.00 26.06 -19.10
N ARG A 546 11.97 26.71 -17.94
CA ARG A 546 12.41 28.11 -17.79
C ARG A 546 13.91 28.27 -18.01
N PHE A 547 14.72 27.31 -17.56
CA PHE A 547 16.16 27.28 -17.80
C PHE A 547 16.44 27.17 -19.30
N LEU A 548 15.84 26.20 -20.02
CA LEU A 548 16.04 26.05 -21.47
C LEU A 548 15.61 27.30 -22.26
N ALA A 549 14.41 27.81 -21.99
CA ALA A 549 13.88 28.99 -22.67
C ALA A 549 14.73 30.24 -22.42
N GLY A 550 15.20 30.43 -21.18
CA GLY A 550 16.10 31.52 -20.81
C GLY A 550 17.51 31.34 -21.38
N PHE A 551 18.06 30.13 -21.33
CA PHE A 551 19.38 29.80 -21.85
C PHE A 551 19.47 30.10 -23.35
N VAL A 552 18.54 29.59 -24.15
CA VAL A 552 18.54 29.80 -25.61
C VAL A 552 18.39 31.28 -25.96
N ARG A 553 17.42 31.96 -25.33
CA ARG A 553 17.19 33.40 -25.56
C ARG A 553 18.44 34.24 -25.26
N HIS A 554 19.06 34.03 -24.10
CA HIS A 554 20.23 34.80 -23.69
C HIS A 554 21.50 34.36 -24.41
N ALA A 555 21.63 33.08 -24.82
CA ALA A 555 22.74 32.64 -25.66
C ALA A 555 22.72 33.29 -27.06
N ALA A 556 21.53 33.62 -27.57
CA ALA A 556 21.36 34.35 -28.83
C ALA A 556 21.51 35.88 -28.67
N ARG A 557 20.95 36.47 -27.60
CA ARG A 557 20.90 37.95 -27.41
C ARG A 557 22.08 38.54 -26.63
N ASP A 558 22.53 37.86 -25.57
CA ASP A 558 23.59 38.30 -24.66
C ASP A 558 24.45 37.11 -24.22
N ARG A 559 25.15 36.52 -25.20
CA ARG A 559 25.98 35.34 -24.99
C ARG A 559 27.08 35.58 -23.95
N ALA A 560 27.62 36.80 -23.91
CA ALA A 560 28.67 37.19 -22.99
C ALA A 560 28.16 37.27 -21.54
N GLY A 561 27.03 37.97 -21.31
CA GLY A 561 26.41 38.07 -20.00
C GLY A 561 25.89 36.73 -19.48
N LEU A 562 25.37 35.86 -20.35
CA LEU A 562 25.00 34.50 -19.97
C LEU A 562 26.21 33.65 -19.57
N ARG A 563 27.29 33.73 -20.35
CA ARG A 563 28.53 33.03 -20.03
C ARG A 563 29.10 33.52 -18.70
N GLU A 564 29.01 34.81 -18.40
CA GLU A 564 29.42 35.39 -17.11
C GLU A 564 28.54 34.93 -15.96
N ALA A 565 27.22 35.00 -16.10
CA ALA A 565 26.28 34.58 -15.05
C ALA A 565 26.42 33.10 -14.69
N LEU A 566 26.70 32.24 -15.67
CA LEU A 566 26.93 30.81 -15.47
C LEU A 566 28.38 30.47 -15.10
N ALA A 567 29.26 31.46 -14.88
CA ALA A 567 30.68 31.21 -14.62
C ALA A 567 30.94 30.34 -13.38
N ALA A 568 30.14 30.52 -12.33
CA ALA A 568 30.23 29.73 -11.11
C ALA A 568 29.85 28.26 -11.30
N HIS A 569 29.07 27.95 -12.35
CA HIS A 569 28.58 26.61 -12.66
C HIS A 569 29.42 25.89 -13.73
N ARG A 570 30.49 26.53 -14.24
CA ARG A 570 31.36 25.92 -15.26
C ARG A 570 32.07 24.71 -14.69
N ALA A 571 31.95 23.58 -15.36
CA ALA A 571 32.59 22.32 -14.98
C ALA A 571 32.99 21.54 -16.23
N PRO A 572 34.16 20.87 -16.26
CA PRO A 572 34.42 19.84 -17.26
C PRO A 572 33.39 18.72 -17.14
N ILE A 573 32.97 18.17 -18.28
CA ILE A 573 31.96 17.12 -18.37
C ILE A 573 32.57 15.87 -18.95
N VAL A 574 32.22 14.74 -18.36
CA VAL A 574 32.62 13.44 -18.88
C VAL A 574 31.78 13.13 -20.11
N ASP A 575 32.46 12.94 -21.24
CA ASP A 575 31.89 12.53 -22.51
C ASP A 575 31.55 11.04 -22.49
N LYS A 576 30.60 10.67 -21.60
CA LYS A 576 30.13 9.29 -21.40
C LYS A 576 29.48 8.74 -22.67
N HIS A 577 29.35 7.42 -22.77
CA HIS A 577 28.58 6.86 -23.88
C HIS A 577 27.11 7.30 -23.85
N LEU A 578 26.47 7.36 -22.66
CA LEU A 578 25.08 7.77 -22.50
C LEU A 578 24.90 8.83 -21.41
N TRP A 579 23.99 9.78 -21.63
CA TRP A 579 23.54 10.76 -20.65
C TRP A 579 22.06 10.57 -20.38
N TRP A 580 21.75 10.17 -19.14
CA TRP A 580 20.42 9.74 -18.74
C TRP A 580 19.58 10.90 -18.19
N TYR A 581 20.24 11.96 -17.75
CA TYR A 581 19.64 13.00 -16.91
C TYR A 581 19.69 14.38 -17.57
N PRO A 582 18.58 15.14 -17.60
CA PRO A 582 18.56 16.54 -18.04
C PRO A 582 19.67 17.41 -17.43
N GLU A 583 20.10 17.11 -16.20
CA GLU A 583 21.18 17.79 -15.50
C GLU A 583 22.54 17.59 -16.17
N GLU A 584 22.83 16.39 -16.69
CA GLU A 584 24.06 16.10 -17.46
C GLU A 584 24.07 16.92 -18.75
N TRP A 585 22.92 17.02 -19.41
CA TRP A 585 22.76 17.84 -20.60
C TRP A 585 22.83 19.34 -20.33
N ALA A 586 22.20 19.82 -19.26
CA ALA A 586 22.26 21.21 -18.84
C ALA A 586 23.71 21.60 -18.50
N ALA A 587 24.46 20.71 -17.86
CA ALA A 587 25.88 20.89 -17.68
C ALA A 587 26.59 21.00 -19.05
N ALA A 588 26.28 20.13 -20.02
CA ALA A 588 26.92 20.12 -21.34
C ALA A 588 26.72 21.44 -22.07
N LEU A 589 25.51 22.00 -21.99
CA LEU A 589 25.19 23.34 -22.49
C LEU A 589 26.06 24.43 -21.83
N VAL A 590 26.20 24.39 -20.50
CA VAL A 590 27.04 25.35 -19.75
C VAL A 590 28.52 25.22 -20.12
N ALA A 591 29.03 24.00 -20.24
CA ALA A 591 30.42 23.72 -20.61
C ALA A 591 30.73 24.19 -22.03
N GLU A 592 29.85 23.88 -22.99
CA GLU A 592 29.96 24.30 -24.39
C GLU A 592 29.90 25.84 -24.53
N LEU A 593 28.99 26.50 -23.81
CA LEU A 593 28.89 27.96 -23.79
C LEU A 593 30.17 28.60 -23.21
N ALA A 594 30.77 27.97 -22.20
CA ALA A 594 31.95 28.48 -21.53
C ALA A 594 33.22 28.33 -22.38
N GLN A 595 33.45 27.14 -22.93
CA GLN A 595 34.64 26.77 -23.71
C GLN A 595 34.25 25.77 -24.82
N PRO A 596 33.90 26.27 -26.02
CA PRO A 596 33.46 25.42 -27.13
C PRO A 596 34.47 24.32 -27.45
N GLY A 597 34.02 23.07 -27.51
CA GLY A 597 34.85 21.89 -27.80
C GLY A 597 35.97 21.53 -26.79
N ALA A 598 36.16 22.33 -25.74
CA ALA A 598 37.26 22.16 -24.75
C ALA A 598 36.77 21.76 -23.34
N GLY A 599 35.46 21.65 -23.15
CA GLY A 599 34.82 21.31 -21.87
C GLY A 599 34.59 19.81 -21.63
N TYR A 600 35.05 18.93 -22.51
CA TYR A 600 34.75 17.49 -22.47
C TYR A 600 35.97 16.66 -22.11
N VAL A 601 35.80 15.66 -21.26
CA VAL A 601 36.83 14.71 -20.88
C VAL A 601 36.43 13.33 -21.37
N PRO A 602 37.29 12.60 -22.12
CA PRO A 602 36.94 11.26 -22.58
C PRO A 602 36.62 10.35 -21.39
N GLU A 603 35.61 9.49 -21.58
CA GLU A 603 35.15 8.52 -20.58
C GLU A 603 36.30 7.69 -19.97
N GLY A 604 37.30 7.31 -20.78
CA GLY A 604 38.48 6.59 -20.32
C GLY A 604 39.40 7.35 -19.35
N PHE A 605 39.31 8.67 -19.29
CA PHE A 605 40.07 9.53 -18.35
C PHE A 605 39.32 9.80 -17.04
N ALA A 606 37.98 9.78 -17.05
CA ALA A 606 37.17 9.84 -15.82
C ALA A 606 37.48 8.66 -14.89
N PHE A 607 37.84 7.52 -15.48
CA PHE A 607 38.29 6.29 -14.84
C PHE A 607 39.57 6.39 -13.99
N LEU A 608 40.30 7.51 -14.04
CA LEU A 608 41.46 7.76 -13.18
C LEU A 608 41.07 8.39 -11.83
N ASN A 609 39.85 8.93 -11.67
CA ASN A 609 39.46 9.74 -10.51
C ASN A 609 37.97 9.69 -10.10
N GLU A 610 37.16 8.70 -10.53
CA GLU A 610 35.79 8.58 -10.04
C GLU A 610 35.71 8.43 -8.49
N PRO A 611 34.92 9.26 -7.78
CA PRO A 611 34.59 9.02 -6.40
C PRO A 611 33.51 7.93 -6.28
N ARG A 612 33.80 6.97 -5.41
CA ARG A 612 32.88 6.22 -4.52
C ARG A 612 31.40 6.19 -4.92
N GLU A 613 30.97 5.09 -5.54
CA GLU A 613 29.53 4.75 -5.75
C GLU A 613 28.69 4.58 -4.46
N SER A 614 29.27 4.65 -3.25
CA SER A 614 28.54 4.41 -1.99
C SER A 614 28.06 5.69 -1.27
N GLU A 615 28.34 6.88 -1.80
CA GLU A 615 27.81 8.15 -1.27
C GLU A 615 26.44 8.47 -1.89
N SER A 616 25.42 7.75 -1.41
CA SER A 616 24.02 8.18 -1.24
C SER A 616 23.23 8.76 -2.43
N ARG A 617 22.18 8.01 -2.78
CA ARG A 617 20.96 8.31 -3.58
C ARG A 617 20.20 9.62 -3.26
N GLU A 618 20.71 10.48 -2.39
CA GLU A 618 20.09 11.77 -2.03
C GLU A 618 20.93 13.00 -2.40
N HIS A 619 22.17 12.83 -2.88
CA HIS A 619 23.07 13.96 -3.19
C HIS A 619 23.87 13.81 -4.50
N GLU A 620 23.26 13.23 -5.55
CA GLU A 620 23.88 13.04 -6.87
C GLU A 620 24.32 14.35 -7.59
N SER A 621 23.93 15.53 -7.09
CA SER A 621 24.32 16.81 -7.70
C SER A 621 25.69 17.37 -7.29
N TRP A 622 26.34 16.82 -6.25
CA TRP A 622 27.59 17.42 -5.70
C TRP A 622 28.88 16.62 -5.98
N GLY A 623 28.79 15.35 -6.39
CA GLY A 623 29.95 14.54 -6.81
C GLY A 623 30.64 15.08 -8.06
N PHE A 624 29.88 15.71 -8.96
CA PHE A 624 30.41 16.41 -10.13
C PHE A 624 31.33 17.57 -9.72
N ALA A 625 30.97 18.38 -8.73
CA ALA A 625 31.73 19.59 -8.37
C ALA A 625 33.20 19.31 -7.94
N PHE A 626 33.45 18.19 -7.25
CA PHE A 626 34.80 17.78 -6.84
C PHE A 626 35.64 17.24 -8.02
N LEU A 627 35.07 16.33 -8.82
CA LEU A 627 35.68 15.81 -10.06
C LEU A 627 36.03 16.95 -11.04
N SER A 628 35.12 17.90 -11.19
CA SER A 628 35.30 19.08 -12.03
C SER A 628 36.41 20.01 -11.54
N GLY A 629 36.60 20.14 -10.22
CA GLY A 629 37.71 20.90 -9.63
C GLY A 629 39.07 20.25 -9.85
N ALA A 630 39.16 18.92 -9.67
CA ALA A 630 40.38 18.16 -9.91
C ALA A 630 40.76 18.14 -11.40
N LEU A 631 39.80 17.96 -12.30
CA LEU A 631 40.03 17.98 -13.75
C LEU A 631 40.44 19.38 -14.25
N ARG A 632 39.88 20.45 -13.67
CA ARG A 632 40.29 21.83 -13.97
C ARG A 632 41.76 22.07 -13.58
N LEU A 633 42.14 21.69 -12.36
CA LEU A 633 43.53 21.79 -11.89
C LEU A 633 44.49 20.98 -12.77
N LEU A 634 44.12 19.75 -13.15
CA LEU A 634 44.93 18.90 -14.02
C LEU A 634 45.09 19.49 -15.43
N ASN A 635 44.05 20.14 -15.97
CA ASN A 635 44.12 20.79 -17.27
C ASN A 635 45.00 22.07 -17.22
N GLU A 636 44.89 22.86 -16.15
CA GLU A 636 45.75 24.05 -15.91
C GLU A 636 47.22 23.65 -15.77
N VAL A 637 47.52 22.60 -14.98
CA VAL A 637 48.86 22.04 -14.82
C VAL A 637 49.37 21.43 -16.14
N GLY A 638 48.51 20.74 -16.89
CA GLY A 638 48.84 20.16 -18.19
C GLY A 638 49.20 21.22 -19.22
N GLN A 639 48.44 22.32 -19.29
CA GLN A 639 48.76 23.45 -20.18
C GLN A 639 50.04 24.17 -19.76
N ALA A 640 50.25 24.39 -18.46
CA ALA A 640 51.50 24.94 -17.95
C ALA A 640 52.72 24.04 -18.26
N ALA A 641 52.49 22.72 -18.38
CA ALA A 641 53.50 21.73 -18.73
C ALA A 641 53.61 21.45 -20.25
N GLY A 642 52.85 22.14 -21.11
CA GLY A 642 52.87 21.94 -22.56
C GLY A 642 52.29 20.60 -23.04
N LEU A 643 51.51 19.91 -22.20
CA LEU A 643 50.76 18.71 -22.58
C LEU A 643 49.52 19.13 -23.37
N ALA A 644 49.17 18.33 -24.39
CA ALA A 644 47.92 18.54 -25.12
C ALA A 644 46.73 18.54 -24.13
N PRO A 645 45.72 19.42 -24.30
CA PRO A 645 44.55 19.44 -23.44
C PRO A 645 43.95 18.05 -23.31
N LEU A 646 43.49 17.66 -22.12
CA LEU A 646 42.77 16.39 -21.91
C LEU A 646 41.42 16.33 -22.65
N SER A 647 41.11 17.37 -23.43
CA SER A 647 39.87 17.49 -24.20
C SER A 647 39.97 16.77 -25.52
N ALA A 648 39.07 15.81 -25.74
CA ALA A 648 38.77 15.29 -27.07
C ALA A 648 37.64 16.12 -27.70
N PRO A 649 37.54 16.16 -29.04
CA PRO A 649 36.32 16.65 -29.67
C PRO A 649 35.13 15.84 -29.14
N PRO A 650 34.05 16.50 -28.67
CA PRO A 650 32.91 15.79 -28.10
C PRO A 650 32.22 14.91 -29.15
N ARG A 651 31.65 13.79 -28.70
CA ARG A 651 30.78 12.97 -29.53
C ARG A 651 29.57 13.80 -30.02
N PRO A 652 28.94 13.40 -31.15
CA PRO A 652 27.67 13.97 -31.56
C PRO A 652 26.65 13.86 -30.43
N ALA A 653 25.92 14.95 -30.15
CA ALA A 653 24.97 15.01 -29.03
C ALA A 653 23.99 13.83 -29.06
N ALA A 654 23.42 13.51 -30.23
CA ALA A 654 22.50 12.38 -30.40
C ALA A 654 23.08 11.01 -30.01
N GLY A 655 24.41 10.85 -30.02
CA GLY A 655 25.08 9.63 -29.60
C GLY A 655 25.00 9.34 -28.10
N HIS A 656 24.64 10.34 -27.28
CA HIS A 656 24.46 10.19 -25.83
C HIS A 656 23.04 9.79 -25.42
N ILE A 657 22.07 9.80 -26.34
CA ILE A 657 20.67 9.50 -26.02
C ILE A 657 20.54 7.98 -25.86
N PRO A 658 19.99 7.48 -24.74
CA PRO A 658 19.72 6.06 -24.55
C PRO A 658 18.78 5.51 -25.62
N GLY A 659 18.93 4.22 -25.94
CA GLY A 659 18.08 3.48 -26.87
C GLY A 659 16.67 3.23 -26.35
N ALA A 660 15.78 2.74 -27.22
CA ALA A 660 14.36 2.52 -26.90
C ALA A 660 14.09 1.50 -25.79
N TRP A 661 15.03 0.58 -25.54
CA TRP A 661 14.94 -0.41 -24.45
C TRP A 661 15.56 0.09 -23.14
N GLU A 662 16.34 1.17 -23.20
CA GLU A 662 17.06 1.76 -22.08
C GLU A 662 16.21 2.82 -21.35
N ALA A 663 15.47 3.63 -22.10
CA ALA A 663 14.60 4.68 -21.57
C ALA A 663 13.26 4.75 -22.31
N SER A 664 12.20 5.14 -21.59
CA SER A 664 10.88 5.33 -22.21
C SER A 664 10.91 6.43 -23.27
N ALA A 665 10.01 6.34 -24.26
CA ALA A 665 9.96 7.34 -25.32
C ALA A 665 9.71 8.78 -24.82
N PRO A 666 8.82 9.04 -23.83
CA PRO A 666 8.68 10.38 -23.26
C PRO A 666 9.95 10.88 -22.56
N HIS A 667 10.73 9.99 -21.94
CA HIS A 667 12.02 10.34 -21.35
C HIS A 667 13.04 10.70 -22.43
N ARG A 668 13.19 9.85 -23.44
CA ARG A 668 14.07 10.10 -24.60
C ARG A 668 13.71 11.40 -25.32
N PHE A 669 12.43 11.71 -25.46
CA PHE A 669 11.96 12.95 -26.07
C PHE A 669 12.45 14.21 -25.32
N ILE A 670 12.49 14.17 -23.98
CA ILE A 670 13.11 15.25 -23.18
C ILE A 670 14.59 15.38 -23.55
N LEU A 671 15.33 14.26 -23.64
CA LEU A 671 16.75 14.27 -23.97
C LEU A 671 17.01 14.74 -25.42
N HIS A 672 16.12 14.40 -26.36
CA HIS A 672 16.18 14.91 -27.74
C HIS A 672 16.16 16.43 -27.79
N ARG A 673 15.36 17.11 -26.95
CA ARG A 673 15.36 18.58 -26.86
C ARG A 673 16.67 19.16 -26.36
N TYR A 674 17.26 18.54 -25.34
CA TYR A 674 18.58 18.97 -24.88
C TYR A 674 19.66 18.74 -25.94
N ALA A 675 19.61 17.61 -26.64
CA ALA A 675 20.58 17.23 -27.66
C ALA A 675 20.56 18.17 -28.87
N GLU A 676 19.38 18.57 -29.36
CA GLU A 676 19.28 19.51 -30.48
C GLU A 676 19.73 20.91 -30.08
N ILE A 677 19.45 21.37 -28.84
CA ILE A 677 19.92 22.66 -28.34
C ILE A 677 21.45 22.64 -28.22
N LEU A 678 22.03 21.56 -27.72
CA LEU A 678 23.49 21.40 -27.63
C LEU A 678 24.14 21.38 -29.02
N THR A 679 23.52 20.70 -29.98
CA THR A 679 23.98 20.66 -31.37
C THR A 679 23.93 22.05 -32.00
N ALA A 680 22.80 22.75 -31.89
CA ALA A 680 22.65 24.11 -32.41
C ALA A 680 23.59 25.12 -31.71
N LEU A 681 23.89 24.92 -30.42
CA LEU A 681 24.85 25.74 -29.68
C LEU A 681 26.27 25.58 -30.24
N ARG A 682 26.68 24.34 -30.55
CA ARG A 682 27.97 23.99 -31.17
C ARG A 682 28.09 24.54 -32.59
N ASP A 683 27.03 24.42 -33.36
CA ASP A 683 26.99 24.84 -34.77
C ASP A 683 26.79 26.37 -34.92
N GLY A 684 26.48 27.07 -33.83
CA GLY A 684 26.20 28.50 -33.86
C GLY A 684 24.85 28.84 -34.51
N THR A 685 23.93 27.89 -34.56
CA THR A 685 22.62 27.96 -35.23
C THR A 685 21.44 28.04 -34.26
N LEU A 686 21.68 28.38 -32.98
CA LEU A 686 20.61 28.53 -31.99
C LEU A 686 19.57 29.57 -32.44
N PRO A 687 18.27 29.25 -32.36
CA PRO A 687 17.22 30.23 -32.62
C PRO A 687 17.17 31.30 -31.52
N PRO A 688 16.60 32.48 -31.79
CA PRO A 688 16.49 33.56 -30.80
C PRO A 688 15.51 33.26 -29.66
N LEU A 689 14.66 32.23 -29.79
CA LEU A 689 13.70 31.77 -28.78
C LEU A 689 13.32 30.30 -29.01
N LEU A 690 12.76 29.65 -27.98
CA LEU A 690 12.13 28.33 -28.06
C LEU A 690 10.60 28.45 -28.18
N LEU A 691 10.00 27.60 -29.00
CA LEU A 691 8.56 27.52 -29.25
C LEU A 691 7.81 26.82 -28.12
N ALA A 692 8.40 25.79 -27.49
CA ALA A 692 7.66 24.88 -26.62
C ALA A 692 7.33 25.44 -25.23
N THR A 693 7.86 26.60 -24.84
CA THR A 693 7.67 27.15 -23.48
C THR A 693 6.18 27.25 -23.12
N PRO A 694 5.68 26.58 -22.06
CA PRO A 694 4.24 26.59 -21.75
C PRO A 694 3.69 28.00 -21.46
N THR A 695 2.39 28.18 -21.64
CA THR A 695 1.65 29.36 -21.15
C THR A 695 0.86 29.05 -19.88
N LEU A 696 0.57 27.77 -19.62
CA LEU A 696 -0.12 27.30 -18.42
C LEU A 696 0.73 26.33 -17.60
N ASP A 697 0.52 26.31 -16.28
CA ASP A 697 1.17 25.41 -15.31
C ASP A 697 0.87 23.92 -15.53
N THR A 698 -0.17 23.60 -16.30
CA THR A 698 -0.45 22.22 -16.76
C THR A 698 0.49 21.74 -17.85
N GLY A 699 1.25 22.66 -18.47
CA GLY A 699 2.14 22.42 -19.60
C GLY A 699 1.55 22.84 -20.95
N HIS A 700 0.27 23.21 -21.02
CA HIS A 700 -0.36 23.63 -22.28
C HIS A 700 0.25 24.94 -22.81
N LEU A 701 0.22 25.09 -24.13
CA LEU A 701 0.66 26.26 -24.87
C LEU A 701 -0.52 26.90 -25.59
N ASP A 702 -0.72 28.20 -25.37
CA ASP A 702 -1.72 28.99 -26.06
C ASP A 702 -1.41 29.01 -27.58
N PRO A 703 -2.37 28.62 -28.44
CA PRO A 703 -2.20 28.66 -29.89
C PRO A 703 -1.72 30.01 -30.43
N SER A 704 -2.22 31.11 -29.89
CA SER A 704 -1.87 32.46 -30.36
C SER A 704 -0.42 32.83 -30.03
N GLU A 705 0.08 32.37 -28.88
CA GLU A 705 1.46 32.55 -28.44
C GLU A 705 2.42 31.69 -29.26
N LEU A 706 2.04 30.46 -29.63
CA LEU A 706 2.83 29.65 -30.57
C LEU A 706 3.00 30.38 -31.92
N VAL A 707 1.92 30.91 -32.48
CA VAL A 707 1.96 31.63 -33.76
C VAL A 707 2.79 32.92 -33.64
N ALA A 708 2.67 33.67 -32.55
CA ALA A 708 3.49 34.86 -32.32
C ALA A 708 5.00 34.53 -32.25
N ARG A 709 5.36 33.40 -31.63
CA ARG A 709 6.75 32.93 -31.58
C ARG A 709 7.26 32.49 -32.96
N LEU A 710 6.41 31.85 -33.77
CA LEU A 710 6.74 31.48 -35.14
C LEU A 710 6.91 32.72 -36.05
N GLU A 711 6.05 33.72 -35.92
CA GLU A 711 6.19 35.02 -36.62
C GLU A 711 7.55 35.66 -36.29
N ALA A 712 7.93 35.67 -35.00
CA ALA A 712 9.22 36.21 -34.57
C ALA A 712 10.43 35.40 -35.07
N LEU A 713 10.31 34.08 -35.23
CA LEU A 713 11.36 33.26 -35.84
C LEU A 713 11.48 33.53 -37.35
N GLU A 714 10.36 33.66 -38.06
CA GLU A 714 10.35 33.96 -39.50
C GLU A 714 10.90 35.36 -39.79
N GLU A 715 10.55 36.36 -38.98
CA GLU A 715 11.13 37.71 -39.07
C GLU A 715 12.65 37.71 -38.80
N ALA A 716 13.12 36.86 -37.89
CA ALA A 716 14.54 36.68 -37.62
C ALA A 716 15.27 35.78 -38.65
N GLY A 717 14.55 35.21 -39.63
CA GLY A 717 15.11 34.27 -40.60
C GLY A 717 15.65 32.97 -39.98
N ALA A 718 15.15 32.58 -38.81
CA ALA A 718 15.60 31.41 -38.06
C ALA A 718 14.59 30.26 -38.20
N GLU A 719 15.08 29.04 -38.44
CA GLU A 719 14.25 27.83 -38.38
C GLU A 719 14.22 27.28 -36.94
N PRO A 720 13.07 26.79 -36.45
CA PRO A 720 12.99 26.17 -35.14
C PRO A 720 13.65 24.79 -35.12
N LEU A 721 14.02 24.36 -33.90
CA LEU A 721 14.57 23.03 -33.68
C LEU A 721 13.43 21.98 -33.72
N PRO A 722 13.64 20.78 -34.33
CA PRO A 722 12.55 19.82 -34.54
C PRO A 722 11.84 19.31 -33.29
N ALA A 723 12.56 18.98 -32.21
CA ALA A 723 11.96 18.47 -30.98
C ALA A 723 11.27 19.57 -30.16
N ASP A 724 11.79 20.80 -30.18
CA ASP A 724 11.13 21.99 -29.67
C ASP A 724 9.83 22.29 -30.42
N LEU A 725 9.84 22.25 -31.76
CA LEU A 725 8.62 22.40 -32.57
C LEU A 725 7.61 21.29 -32.24
N LEU A 726 8.03 20.02 -32.20
CA LEU A 726 7.13 18.92 -31.85
C LEU A 726 6.54 19.10 -30.45
N GLN A 727 7.33 19.49 -29.45
CA GLN A 727 6.80 19.67 -28.11
C GLN A 727 5.82 20.85 -28.04
N ALA A 728 6.09 21.94 -28.77
CA ALA A 728 5.14 23.04 -28.88
C ALA A 728 3.79 22.57 -29.46
N LEU A 729 3.82 21.72 -30.47
CA LEU A 729 2.63 21.13 -31.10
C LEU A 729 1.90 20.16 -30.15
N LEU A 730 2.63 19.30 -29.42
CA LEU A 730 2.08 18.38 -28.42
C LEU A 730 1.44 19.08 -27.21
N ARG A 731 1.78 20.36 -26.99
CA ARG A 731 1.25 21.23 -25.92
C ARG A 731 0.03 22.04 -26.34
N LEU A 732 -0.33 22.05 -27.63
CA LEU A 732 -1.54 22.73 -28.09
C LEU A 732 -2.78 22.07 -27.46
N PRO A 733 -3.75 22.85 -26.97
CA PRO A 733 -5.00 22.31 -26.44
C PRO A 733 -5.80 21.63 -27.55
N ARG A 734 -6.63 20.67 -27.20
CA ARG A 734 -7.52 19.94 -28.11
C ARG A 734 -8.78 20.71 -28.50
N THR A 735 -9.04 21.83 -27.84
CA THR A 735 -10.12 22.75 -28.25
C THR A 735 -9.76 23.38 -29.58
N ALA A 736 -10.74 23.51 -30.49
CA ALA A 736 -10.53 24.18 -31.77
C ALA A 736 -9.90 25.56 -31.55
N ALA A 737 -8.81 25.83 -32.26
CA ALA A 737 -8.16 27.13 -32.24
C ALA A 737 -9.08 28.19 -32.86
N ASP A 738 -8.92 29.44 -32.44
CA ASP A 738 -9.59 30.57 -33.09
C ASP A 738 -9.23 30.56 -34.60
N PRO A 739 -10.22 30.57 -35.50
CA PRO A 739 -9.98 30.61 -36.94
C PRO A 739 -9.02 31.73 -37.37
N ALA A 740 -8.99 32.87 -36.65
CA ALA A 740 -8.04 33.95 -36.91
C ALA A 740 -6.59 33.56 -36.60
N VAL A 741 -6.36 32.77 -35.55
CA VAL A 741 -5.03 32.24 -35.20
C VAL A 741 -4.57 31.21 -36.23
N THR A 742 -5.47 30.31 -36.66
CA THR A 742 -5.18 29.35 -37.72
C THR A 742 -4.85 30.05 -39.05
N ALA A 743 -5.58 31.12 -39.39
CA ALA A 743 -5.31 31.92 -40.58
C ALA A 743 -3.95 32.64 -40.51
N ARG A 744 -3.56 33.16 -39.33
CA ARG A 744 -2.22 33.73 -39.11
C ARG A 744 -1.12 32.69 -39.32
N ALA A 745 -1.27 31.49 -38.75
CA ALA A 745 -0.31 30.41 -38.94
C ALA A 745 -0.21 30.01 -40.43
N ALA A 746 -1.33 29.96 -41.15
CA ALA A 746 -1.37 29.61 -42.57
C ALA A 746 -0.75 30.68 -43.49
N ALA A 747 -0.65 31.94 -43.02
CA ALA A 747 -0.01 33.02 -43.76
C ALA A 747 1.54 32.98 -43.70
N LEU A 748 2.11 32.20 -42.78
CA LEU A 748 3.55 32.01 -42.64
C LEU A 748 4.12 31.22 -43.81
N THR A 749 5.29 31.63 -44.29
CA THR A 749 5.98 30.99 -45.43
C THR A 749 6.98 29.92 -44.98
N SER A 750 7.34 29.89 -43.69
CA SER A 750 8.23 28.88 -43.09
C SER A 750 7.63 27.47 -43.09
N ALA A 751 8.49 26.45 -43.05
CA ALA A 751 8.05 25.06 -42.94
C ALA A 751 7.35 24.80 -41.60
N ALA A 752 7.84 25.42 -40.53
CA ALA A 752 7.24 25.35 -39.21
C ALA A 752 5.85 26.00 -39.13
N GLY A 753 5.64 27.14 -39.81
CA GLY A 753 4.34 27.80 -39.91
C GLY A 753 3.28 26.91 -40.57
N ARG A 754 3.64 26.23 -41.67
CA ARG A 754 2.76 25.25 -42.33
C ARG A 754 2.41 24.06 -41.45
N GLU A 755 3.38 23.54 -40.70
CA GLU A 755 3.14 22.43 -39.76
C GLU A 755 2.22 22.87 -38.62
N ALA A 756 2.44 24.05 -38.04
CA ALA A 756 1.56 24.62 -37.02
C ALA A 756 0.14 24.85 -37.55
N ALA A 757 0.00 25.38 -38.78
CA ALA A 757 -1.30 25.58 -39.41
C ALA A 757 -2.08 24.26 -39.58
N ARG A 758 -1.39 23.17 -39.99
CA ARG A 758 -1.98 21.82 -40.05
C ARG A 758 -2.50 21.35 -38.69
N TRP A 759 -1.67 21.47 -37.64
CA TRP A 759 -2.06 21.04 -36.30
C TRP A 759 -3.22 21.86 -35.73
N LEU A 760 -3.21 23.19 -35.95
CA LEU A 760 -4.30 24.08 -35.56
C LEU A 760 -5.60 23.83 -36.33
N ALA A 761 -5.52 23.29 -37.55
CA ALA A 761 -6.67 22.83 -38.32
C ALA A 761 -7.20 21.45 -37.87
N GLY A 762 -6.59 20.83 -36.85
CA GLY A 762 -6.98 19.51 -36.33
C GLY A 762 -6.28 18.33 -37.00
N GLU A 763 -5.31 18.57 -37.90
CA GLU A 763 -4.53 17.53 -38.57
C GLU A 763 -3.22 17.19 -37.84
N GLY A 764 -3.22 17.31 -36.50
CA GLY A 764 -2.07 17.01 -35.65
C GLY A 764 -1.85 15.51 -35.41
N MET A 765 -1.09 15.15 -34.37
CA MET A 765 -0.89 13.74 -34.00
C MET A 765 -2.24 13.11 -33.60
N PRO A 766 -2.73 12.09 -34.31
CA PRO A 766 -3.99 11.45 -33.97
C PRO A 766 -3.85 10.62 -32.68
N ASP A 767 -4.97 10.38 -32.00
CA ASP A 767 -4.98 9.51 -30.83
C ASP A 767 -4.66 8.07 -31.21
N PRO A 768 -3.57 7.48 -30.69
CA PRO A 768 -3.30 6.08 -30.92
C PRO A 768 -4.30 5.22 -30.14
N GLU A 769 -4.55 4.03 -30.66
CA GLU A 769 -5.23 3.00 -29.88
C GLU A 769 -4.24 2.41 -28.87
N VAL A 770 -4.52 2.61 -27.58
CA VAL A 770 -3.73 2.05 -26.49
C VAL A 770 -4.50 0.87 -25.90
N THR A 771 -3.89 -0.31 -25.95
CA THR A 771 -4.44 -1.53 -25.37
C THR A 771 -3.52 -2.08 -24.29
N VAL A 772 -4.13 -2.69 -23.28
CA VAL A 772 -3.43 -3.32 -22.17
C VAL A 772 -3.92 -4.75 -22.02
N ARG A 773 -3.00 -5.71 -22.14
CA ARG A 773 -3.28 -7.15 -21.96
C ARG A 773 -2.44 -7.71 -20.83
N TRP A 774 -2.97 -8.71 -20.14
CA TRP A 774 -2.26 -9.37 -19.04
C TRP A 774 -1.61 -10.67 -19.50
N PHE A 775 -0.30 -10.79 -19.26
CA PHE A 775 0.50 -11.97 -19.60
C PHE A 775 0.94 -12.70 -18.35
N CYS A 776 0.83 -14.04 -18.35
CA CYS A 776 1.28 -14.93 -17.29
C CYS A 776 2.33 -15.93 -17.84
N ALA A 777 3.55 -15.88 -17.33
CA ALA A 777 4.64 -16.83 -17.54
C ALA A 777 4.51 -18.06 -16.60
N PRO A 778 5.17 -19.18 -16.93
CA PRO A 778 5.06 -20.43 -16.20
C PRO A 778 5.75 -20.40 -14.82
N GLU A 779 5.25 -21.27 -13.94
CA GLU A 779 5.50 -21.38 -12.49
C GLU A 779 6.98 -21.49 -12.04
N ARG A 780 7.96 -21.59 -12.94
CA ARG A 780 9.37 -21.87 -12.61
C ARG A 780 10.34 -20.69 -12.72
N ALA A 781 9.90 -19.52 -13.18
CA ALA A 781 10.77 -18.36 -13.27
C ALA A 781 10.56 -17.43 -12.05
N ASN A 782 11.43 -17.51 -11.05
CA ASN A 782 11.61 -16.44 -10.04
C ASN A 782 12.27 -15.19 -10.65
N SER A 783 12.07 -15.02 -11.95
CA SER A 783 13.12 -14.64 -12.87
C SER A 783 12.45 -14.11 -14.15
N TRP A 784 11.51 -13.18 -13.96
CA TRP A 784 10.66 -12.60 -15.02
C TRP A 784 11.38 -11.60 -15.95
N TRP A 785 12.36 -10.88 -15.42
CA TRP A 785 13.20 -9.94 -16.16
C TRP A 785 14.00 -10.51 -17.36
N GLU A 786 14.75 -11.60 -17.23
CA GLU A 786 15.39 -12.38 -18.31
C GLU A 786 14.38 -12.82 -19.37
N VAL A 787 13.24 -13.38 -18.96
CA VAL A 787 12.21 -13.89 -19.88
C VAL A 787 11.63 -12.79 -20.76
N ALA A 788 11.24 -11.65 -20.19
CA ALA A 788 10.69 -10.55 -20.99
C ALA A 788 11.76 -9.65 -21.64
N ARG A 789 13.02 -9.63 -21.15
CA ARG A 789 14.16 -9.04 -21.87
C ARG A 789 14.38 -9.78 -23.18
N ASP A 790 14.52 -11.10 -23.12
CA ASP A 790 14.85 -11.92 -24.29
C ASP A 790 13.74 -11.83 -25.35
N TRP A 791 12.46 -11.81 -24.95
CA TRP A 791 11.32 -11.57 -25.85
C TRP A 791 11.43 -10.24 -26.61
N TRP A 792 11.74 -9.15 -25.91
CA TRP A 792 11.75 -7.80 -26.47
C TRP A 792 13.06 -7.42 -27.17
N THR A 793 14.15 -8.15 -26.94
CA THR A 793 15.40 -8.04 -27.73
C THR A 793 15.39 -8.89 -29.00
N GLY A 794 14.23 -9.40 -29.41
CA GLY A 794 14.05 -10.18 -30.64
C GLY A 794 14.23 -11.69 -30.48
N GLY A 795 14.25 -12.20 -29.25
CA GLY A 795 14.18 -13.63 -28.94
C GLY A 795 12.78 -14.20 -29.13
N GLU A 796 12.68 -15.53 -29.06
CA GLU A 796 11.40 -16.23 -29.16
C GLU A 796 10.45 -15.82 -28.02
N ARG A 797 9.15 -15.83 -28.31
CA ARG A 797 8.11 -15.54 -27.32
C ARG A 797 8.28 -16.45 -26.10
N PRO A 798 8.24 -15.92 -24.87
CA PRO A 798 8.27 -16.71 -23.65
C PRO A 798 7.22 -17.82 -23.66
N ALA A 799 7.57 -18.99 -23.13
CA ALA A 799 6.55 -19.92 -22.67
C ALA A 799 5.64 -19.17 -21.68
N GLY A 800 4.33 -19.19 -21.88
CA GLY A 800 3.35 -18.40 -21.13
C GLY A 800 2.08 -18.17 -21.94
N HIS A 801 1.08 -17.54 -21.33
CA HIS A 801 -0.25 -17.36 -21.92
C HIS A 801 -0.82 -15.99 -21.57
N TRP A 802 -1.73 -15.51 -22.42
CA TRP A 802 -2.49 -14.30 -22.12
C TRP A 802 -3.70 -14.67 -21.26
N LEU A 803 -3.98 -13.88 -20.23
CA LEU A 803 -5.07 -14.15 -19.29
C LEU A 803 -6.48 -14.04 -19.93
N ASP A 804 -6.58 -13.41 -21.09
CA ASP A 804 -7.82 -13.38 -21.90
C ASP A 804 -8.00 -14.63 -22.76
N GLU A 805 -6.93 -15.38 -23.05
CA GLU A 805 -6.94 -16.64 -23.81
C GLU A 805 -7.10 -17.86 -22.90
N TRP A 806 -6.39 -17.89 -21.78
CA TRP A 806 -6.44 -18.95 -20.78
C TRP A 806 -6.04 -18.40 -19.42
N GLU A 807 -6.73 -18.81 -18.35
CA GLU A 807 -6.40 -18.41 -16.98
C GLU A 807 -6.16 -19.68 -16.15
N PRO A 808 -5.06 -19.76 -15.36
CA PRO A 808 -4.69 -20.99 -14.67
C PRO A 808 -5.69 -21.34 -13.57
N GLU A 809 -5.93 -22.65 -13.37
CA GLU A 809 -6.78 -23.15 -12.29
C GLU A 809 -6.06 -22.99 -10.93
N GLY A 810 -6.41 -21.97 -10.16
CA GLY A 810 -5.81 -21.71 -8.85
C GLY A 810 -5.81 -20.22 -8.46
N GLU A 811 -5.24 -19.91 -7.30
CA GLU A 811 -5.07 -18.52 -6.87
C GLU A 811 -3.87 -17.88 -7.59
N LEU A 812 -4.13 -17.07 -8.62
CA LEU A 812 -3.10 -16.30 -9.31
C LEU A 812 -2.63 -15.13 -8.43
N LYS A 813 -1.35 -15.09 -8.07
CA LYS A 813 -0.79 -13.97 -7.29
C LYS A 813 -0.47 -12.78 -8.20
N PRO A 814 -0.58 -11.53 -7.71
CA PRO A 814 -0.32 -10.33 -8.53
C PRO A 814 1.04 -10.30 -9.21
N TRP A 815 2.08 -10.84 -8.57
CA TRP A 815 3.45 -10.90 -9.11
C TRP A 815 3.65 -11.97 -10.19
N GLN A 816 2.66 -12.84 -10.43
CA GLN A 816 2.68 -13.85 -11.49
C GLN A 816 2.08 -13.33 -12.82
N ALA A 817 1.66 -12.07 -12.88
CA ALA A 817 1.06 -11.49 -14.06
C ALA A 817 1.66 -10.12 -14.36
N MET A 818 1.77 -9.78 -15.64
CA MET A 818 2.34 -8.52 -16.10
C MET A 818 1.40 -7.85 -17.09
N ALA A 819 1.18 -6.55 -16.94
CA ALA A 819 0.47 -5.76 -17.94
C ALA A 819 1.43 -5.44 -19.11
N VAL A 820 1.05 -5.85 -20.31
CA VAL A 820 1.73 -5.53 -21.57
C VAL A 820 0.92 -4.48 -22.29
N VAL A 821 1.56 -3.35 -22.60
CA VAL A 821 0.94 -2.23 -23.29
C VAL A 821 1.31 -2.27 -24.76
N SER A 822 0.31 -2.10 -25.62
CA SER A 822 0.50 -1.89 -27.06
C SER A 822 -0.03 -0.51 -27.43
N ILE A 823 0.69 0.18 -28.31
CA ILE A 823 0.31 1.48 -28.87
C ILE A 823 0.23 1.30 -30.39
N THR A 824 -0.96 1.43 -30.95
CA THR A 824 -1.21 1.33 -32.39
C THR A 824 -1.54 2.71 -32.95
N PRO A 825 -0.70 3.30 -33.82
CA PRO A 825 -0.99 4.58 -34.45
C PRO A 825 -2.27 4.54 -35.30
N ALA A 826 -3.14 5.54 -35.18
CA ALA A 826 -4.41 5.63 -35.95
C ALA A 826 -4.23 6.06 -37.43
N GLY A 827 -3.05 5.84 -38.01
CA GLY A 827 -2.68 6.23 -39.37
C GLY A 827 -1.24 5.87 -39.71
N SER A 828 -0.83 6.07 -40.97
CA SER A 828 0.56 5.84 -41.36
C SER A 828 1.48 6.85 -40.64
N PRO A 829 2.54 6.41 -39.94
CA PRO A 829 3.52 7.31 -39.33
C PRO A 829 4.40 8.02 -40.37
N ALA A 830 4.18 7.75 -41.67
CA ALA A 830 4.92 8.39 -42.74
C ALA A 830 4.58 9.90 -42.80
N PRO A 831 5.58 10.77 -42.98
CA PRO A 831 5.35 12.20 -43.15
C PRO A 831 4.47 12.45 -44.39
N PRO A 832 3.56 13.45 -44.37
CA PRO A 832 2.74 13.80 -45.52
C PRO A 832 3.56 13.98 -46.81
N ALA A 833 3.00 13.62 -47.96
CA ALA A 833 3.66 13.83 -49.26
C ALA A 833 4.01 15.33 -49.43
N GLY A 834 5.29 15.61 -49.72
CA GLY A 834 5.80 16.99 -49.82
C GLY A 834 6.37 17.59 -48.52
N SER A 835 6.43 16.83 -47.42
CA SER A 835 7.06 17.29 -46.17
C SER A 835 8.55 17.56 -46.38
N GLY A 836 8.99 18.79 -46.04
CA GLY A 836 10.40 19.18 -46.01
C GLY A 836 11.20 18.44 -44.92
N THR A 837 12.50 18.71 -44.81
CA THR A 837 13.39 18.05 -43.83
C THR A 837 12.90 18.19 -42.39
N LEU A 838 12.43 19.38 -42.00
CA LEU A 838 11.88 19.64 -40.66
C LEU A 838 10.64 18.78 -40.37
N GLY A 839 9.66 18.75 -41.29
CA GLY A 839 8.45 17.95 -41.12
C GLY A 839 8.73 16.44 -41.00
N ARG A 840 9.74 15.93 -41.71
CA ARG A 840 10.18 14.54 -41.56
C ARG A 840 10.81 14.26 -40.20
N ALA A 841 11.61 15.19 -39.67
CA ALA A 841 12.20 15.06 -38.34
C ALA A 841 11.14 15.10 -37.22
N VAL A 842 10.17 16.02 -37.33
CA VAL A 842 9.01 16.10 -36.42
C VAL A 842 8.20 14.79 -36.44
N ALA A 843 7.90 14.26 -37.64
CA ALA A 843 7.18 12.99 -37.78
C ALA A 843 7.95 11.80 -37.18
N ALA A 844 9.27 11.75 -37.36
CA ALA A 844 10.10 10.69 -36.79
C ALA A 844 10.11 10.70 -35.25
N LEU A 845 10.23 11.89 -34.64
CA LEU A 845 10.14 12.05 -33.18
C LEU A 845 8.75 11.71 -32.65
N ALA A 846 7.69 12.09 -33.37
CA ALA A 846 6.32 11.73 -33.00
C ALA A 846 6.10 10.22 -33.09
N ALA A 847 6.63 9.55 -34.11
CA ALA A 847 6.58 8.10 -34.24
C ALA A 847 7.30 7.38 -33.09
N GLU A 848 8.43 7.94 -32.61
CA GLU A 848 9.13 7.39 -31.45
C GLU A 848 8.27 7.39 -30.17
N LEU A 849 7.49 8.45 -29.93
CA LEU A 849 6.57 8.55 -28.79
C LEU A 849 5.47 7.47 -28.81
N LEU A 850 5.17 6.93 -29.99
CA LEU A 850 4.17 5.88 -30.21
C LEU A 850 4.77 4.47 -30.20
N VAL A 851 6.07 4.31 -29.92
CA VAL A 851 6.67 3.00 -29.72
C VAL A 851 6.13 2.39 -28.43
N PRO A 852 5.62 1.15 -28.44
CA PRO A 852 5.15 0.48 -27.23
C PRO A 852 6.23 0.43 -26.15
N PRO A 853 5.88 0.67 -24.87
CA PRO A 853 6.86 0.68 -23.81
C PRO A 853 7.33 -0.74 -23.50
N ALA A 854 8.63 -0.88 -23.18
CA ALA A 854 9.18 -2.14 -22.70
C ALA A 854 8.52 -2.52 -21.35
N PRO A 855 8.12 -3.78 -21.16
CA PRO A 855 7.35 -4.19 -19.98
C PRO A 855 8.21 -4.35 -18.71
N ILE A 856 9.55 -4.32 -18.80
CA ILE A 856 10.49 -4.42 -17.66
C ILE A 856 11.40 -3.19 -17.65
N ALA A 857 11.50 -2.52 -16.50
CA ALA A 857 12.07 -1.17 -16.46
C ALA A 857 13.05 -0.88 -15.31
N GLU A 858 12.79 -1.31 -14.07
CA GLU A 858 13.49 -0.69 -12.91
C GLU A 858 14.64 -1.53 -12.31
N GLU A 859 14.53 -2.86 -12.19
CA GLU A 859 15.59 -3.68 -11.58
C GLU A 859 16.73 -4.07 -12.55
N VAL A 860 16.47 -4.08 -13.87
CA VAL A 860 17.49 -4.38 -14.90
C VAL A 860 18.26 -3.11 -15.30
N PHE A 861 17.59 -1.96 -15.33
CA PHE A 861 18.14 -0.74 -15.94
C PHE A 861 18.18 0.48 -15.02
N GLY A 862 17.48 0.53 -13.87
CA GLY A 862 17.53 1.65 -12.92
C GLY A 862 17.07 3.04 -13.42
N TYR A 863 16.83 3.23 -14.73
CA TYR A 863 16.78 4.55 -15.38
C TYR A 863 15.58 4.78 -16.32
N TYR A 864 14.65 3.83 -16.47
CA TYR A 864 13.55 3.89 -17.45
C TYR A 864 12.57 5.08 -17.31
N GLY A 865 12.48 5.70 -16.11
CA GLY A 865 11.43 6.68 -15.80
C GLY A 865 11.77 7.71 -14.73
N LYS A 866 13.05 8.10 -14.58
CA LYS A 866 13.48 9.06 -13.55
C LYS A 866 12.82 10.44 -13.68
N CYS A 867 12.54 10.90 -14.90
CA CYS A 867 11.81 12.16 -15.16
C CYS A 867 10.31 11.95 -15.41
N ALA A 868 9.72 10.83 -14.98
CA ALA A 868 8.33 10.51 -15.26
C ALA A 868 7.30 11.47 -14.64
N ASP A 869 7.69 12.24 -13.63
CA ASP A 869 6.88 13.35 -13.10
C ASP A 869 6.78 14.55 -14.08
N TRP A 870 7.66 14.62 -15.09
CA TRP A 870 7.70 15.73 -16.05
C TRP A 870 6.80 15.46 -17.27
N TRP A 871 6.61 14.19 -17.63
CA TRP A 871 5.91 13.77 -18.85
C TRP A 871 4.50 14.38 -19.01
N PRO A 872 3.68 14.50 -17.95
CA PRO A 872 2.38 15.14 -18.06
C PRO A 872 2.47 16.62 -18.49
N GLY A 873 3.52 17.35 -18.11
CA GLY A 873 3.76 18.73 -18.56
C GLY A 873 4.44 18.82 -19.94
N VAL A 874 5.08 17.74 -20.39
CA VAL A 874 5.69 17.63 -21.73
C VAL A 874 4.63 17.37 -22.80
N MET A 875 3.65 16.51 -22.49
CA MET A 875 2.59 16.09 -23.41
C MET A 875 1.19 16.26 -22.79
N PRO A 876 0.81 17.49 -22.43
CA PRO A 876 -0.41 17.75 -21.66
C PRO A 876 -1.69 17.44 -22.42
N SER A 877 -1.65 17.32 -23.75
CA SER A 877 -2.78 16.94 -24.59
C SER A 877 -2.82 15.45 -24.94
N HIS A 878 -1.92 14.61 -24.42
CA HIS A 878 -1.80 13.19 -24.79
C HIS A 878 -1.72 12.29 -23.57
N ARG A 879 -2.62 12.50 -22.59
CA ARG A 879 -2.57 11.81 -21.29
C ARG A 879 -2.57 10.28 -21.38
N GLU A 880 -3.26 9.68 -22.35
CA GLU A 880 -3.29 8.22 -22.51
C GLU A 880 -1.94 7.66 -22.97
N VAL A 881 -1.23 8.36 -23.86
CA VAL A 881 0.12 7.97 -24.28
C VAL A 881 1.08 8.07 -23.10
N VAL A 882 0.99 9.14 -22.31
CA VAL A 882 1.80 9.26 -21.09
C VAL A 882 1.47 8.14 -20.10
N ALA A 883 0.18 7.83 -19.91
CA ALA A 883 -0.26 6.74 -19.05
C ALA A 883 0.29 5.37 -19.54
N ALA A 884 0.27 5.11 -20.85
CA ALA A 884 0.82 3.91 -21.45
C ALA A 884 2.28 3.67 -21.03
N HIS A 885 3.12 4.71 -21.13
CA HIS A 885 4.54 4.65 -20.72
C HIS A 885 4.75 4.60 -19.20
N LEU A 886 3.74 4.92 -18.39
CA LEU A 886 3.80 4.81 -16.92
C LEU A 886 3.44 3.41 -16.41
N VAL A 887 2.73 2.58 -17.19
CA VAL A 887 2.31 1.24 -16.76
C VAL A 887 3.50 0.36 -16.34
N PRO A 888 4.61 0.24 -17.09
CA PRO A 888 5.71 -0.66 -16.70
C PRO A 888 6.47 -0.24 -15.44
N ILE A 889 6.49 1.06 -15.11
CA ILE A 889 7.15 1.59 -13.90
C ILE A 889 6.46 1.10 -12.62
N ARG A 890 5.17 0.69 -12.70
CA ARG A 890 4.39 0.25 -11.55
C ARG A 890 4.85 -1.08 -10.96
N PHE A 891 5.28 -2.06 -11.75
CA PHE A 891 5.15 -3.46 -11.33
C PHE A 891 6.22 -3.98 -10.35
N TRP A 892 7.29 -3.23 -10.04
CA TRP A 892 8.45 -3.81 -9.33
C TRP A 892 9.05 -3.00 -8.17
N SER A 893 8.55 -1.80 -7.87
CA SER A 893 9.12 -0.95 -6.81
C SER A 893 8.09 -0.60 -5.73
N ASP A 894 8.20 -1.27 -4.57
CA ASP A 894 7.49 -0.91 -3.33
C ASP A 894 7.88 0.52 -2.87
N ARG A 895 9.05 1.04 -3.31
CA ARG A 895 9.51 2.42 -3.09
C ARG A 895 8.85 3.45 -4.02
N ALA A 896 8.44 3.06 -5.24
CA ALA A 896 7.79 3.94 -6.22
C ALA A 896 6.27 4.07 -6.00
N ALA A 897 5.70 3.29 -5.06
CA ALA A 897 4.28 3.39 -4.74
C ALA A 897 3.86 4.82 -4.36
N GLY A 898 4.72 5.58 -3.68
CA GLY A 898 4.48 6.98 -3.30
C GLY A 898 4.48 7.98 -4.46
N SER A 899 5.33 7.84 -5.47
CA SER A 899 5.46 8.81 -6.58
C SER A 899 4.32 8.72 -7.59
N VAL A 900 3.79 7.52 -7.83
CA VAL A 900 2.69 7.31 -8.79
C VAL A 900 1.38 7.98 -8.34
N HIS A 901 1.15 8.14 -7.03
CA HIS A 901 -0.06 8.79 -6.51
C HIS A 901 -0.19 10.27 -6.93
N ARG A 902 0.91 11.02 -6.95
CA ARG A 902 0.91 12.43 -7.38
C ARG A 902 0.63 12.54 -8.89
N ARG A 903 1.19 11.62 -9.67
CA ARG A 903 1.09 11.58 -11.15
C ARG A 903 -0.33 11.37 -11.67
N LEU A 904 -1.19 10.64 -10.95
CA LEU A 904 -2.59 10.41 -11.38
C LEU A 904 -3.44 11.67 -11.34
N THR A 905 -3.32 12.48 -10.29
CA THR A 905 -4.01 13.78 -10.22
C THR A 905 -3.50 14.71 -11.33
N ASP A 906 -2.20 14.67 -11.61
CA ASP A 906 -1.61 15.41 -12.72
C ASP A 906 -2.18 14.98 -14.08
N LEU A 907 -2.21 13.68 -14.39
CA LEU A 907 -2.80 13.18 -15.63
C LEU A 907 -4.29 13.52 -15.78
N ALA A 908 -5.04 13.53 -14.67
CA ALA A 908 -6.47 13.81 -14.69
C ALA A 908 -6.78 15.23 -15.19
N VAL A 909 -6.01 16.24 -14.78
CA VAL A 909 -6.21 17.65 -15.20
C VAL A 909 -5.77 17.96 -16.64
N ARG A 910 -5.13 16.99 -17.29
CA ARG A 910 -4.58 17.10 -18.65
C ARG A 910 -5.54 16.53 -19.68
N GLN A 911 -5.37 16.89 -20.94
CA GLN A 911 -6.29 16.56 -22.03
C GLN A 911 -5.90 15.27 -22.76
N GLY A 912 -6.83 14.77 -23.57
CA GLY A 912 -6.67 13.54 -24.36
C GLY A 912 -7.68 12.45 -23.98
N PRO A 913 -7.66 11.30 -24.66
CA PRO A 913 -8.47 10.16 -24.27
C PRO A 913 -8.07 9.68 -22.87
N ALA A 914 -9.01 9.05 -22.16
CA ALA A 914 -8.74 8.26 -20.98
C ALA A 914 -9.18 6.83 -21.30
N GLY A 915 -8.21 6.00 -21.67
CA GLY A 915 -8.40 4.66 -22.21
C GLY A 915 -7.97 3.58 -21.22
N GLN A 916 -7.48 2.46 -21.73
CA GLN A 916 -7.12 1.28 -20.93
C GLN A 916 -5.91 1.53 -20.02
N ALA A 917 -4.94 2.37 -20.41
CA ALA A 917 -3.77 2.64 -19.59
C ALA A 917 -4.11 3.52 -18.37
N ILE A 918 -4.88 4.60 -18.56
CA ILE A 918 -5.39 5.39 -17.41
C ILE A 918 -6.27 4.53 -16.52
N THR A 919 -7.14 3.72 -17.12
CA THR A 919 -8.01 2.78 -16.40
C THR A 919 -7.21 1.87 -15.49
N LEU A 920 -6.16 1.22 -16.02
CA LEU A 920 -5.32 0.32 -15.25
C LEU A 920 -4.64 1.05 -14.08
N LEU A 921 -4.07 2.24 -14.33
CA LEU A 921 -3.40 3.01 -13.27
C LEU A 921 -4.38 3.47 -12.18
N LEU A 922 -5.62 3.82 -12.52
CA LEU A 922 -6.68 4.13 -11.55
C LEU A 922 -7.11 2.89 -10.77
N ALA A 923 -7.45 1.80 -11.46
CA ALA A 923 -7.90 0.55 -10.84
C ALA A 923 -6.87 0.00 -9.85
N GLU A 924 -5.59 0.05 -10.24
CA GLU A 924 -4.45 -0.34 -9.41
C GLU A 924 -4.40 0.40 -8.07
N ARG A 925 -4.72 1.69 -8.07
CA ARG A 925 -4.64 2.54 -6.87
C ARG A 925 -5.92 2.56 -6.05
N LEU A 926 -7.05 2.21 -6.67
CA LEU A 926 -8.37 2.10 -6.02
C LEU A 926 -8.64 0.68 -5.48
N ALA A 927 -7.88 -0.33 -5.92
CA ALA A 927 -8.03 -1.73 -5.50
C ALA A 927 -7.89 -1.96 -3.98
N GLY A 928 -7.17 -1.08 -3.27
CA GLY A 928 -7.03 -1.10 -1.81
C GLY A 928 -7.99 -0.17 -1.06
N GLY A 929 -9.03 0.33 -1.73
CA GLY A 929 -10.04 1.22 -1.16
C GLY A 929 -9.78 2.71 -1.43
N PRO A 930 -10.64 3.61 -0.89
CA PRO A 930 -10.57 5.03 -1.17
C PRO A 930 -9.31 5.66 -0.55
N SER A 931 -8.50 6.32 -1.38
CA SER A 931 -7.34 7.12 -0.95
C SER A 931 -7.35 8.49 -1.61
N ALA A 932 -6.80 9.51 -0.94
CA ALA A 932 -7.05 10.92 -1.28
C ALA A 932 -6.69 11.32 -2.72
N HIS A 933 -5.55 10.86 -3.25
CA HIS A 933 -5.07 11.27 -4.59
C HIS A 933 -5.78 10.55 -5.76
N PRO A 934 -5.89 9.21 -5.78
CA PRO A 934 -6.63 8.48 -6.82
C PRO A 934 -8.11 8.86 -6.87
N LEU A 935 -8.71 9.07 -5.69
CA LEU A 935 -10.10 9.48 -5.59
C LEU A 935 -10.33 10.89 -6.17
N ARG A 936 -9.42 11.84 -5.92
CA ARG A 936 -9.47 13.17 -6.55
C ARG A 936 -9.31 13.11 -8.07
N ALA A 937 -8.45 12.23 -8.57
CA ALA A 937 -8.29 12.02 -10.02
C ALA A 937 -9.58 11.44 -10.63
N LEU A 938 -10.18 10.42 -10.00
CA LEU A 938 -11.47 9.85 -10.41
C LEU A 938 -12.59 10.91 -10.39
N GLN A 939 -12.69 11.69 -9.32
CA GLN A 939 -13.68 12.76 -9.18
C GLN A 939 -13.52 13.84 -10.25
N HIS A 940 -12.30 14.27 -10.54
CA HIS A 940 -12.06 15.24 -11.61
C HIS A 940 -12.41 14.69 -12.99
N LEU A 941 -12.05 13.45 -13.29
CA LEU A 941 -12.42 12.78 -14.55
C LEU A 941 -13.94 12.61 -14.67
N ALA A 942 -14.63 12.28 -13.57
CA ALA A 942 -16.09 12.22 -13.54
C ALA A 942 -16.72 13.61 -13.79
N ALA A 943 -16.23 14.64 -13.08
CA ALA A 943 -16.72 16.02 -13.21
C ALA A 943 -16.51 16.61 -14.61
N THR A 944 -15.54 16.11 -15.37
CA THR A 944 -15.22 16.53 -16.74
C THR A 944 -15.83 15.62 -17.80
N GLY A 945 -16.56 14.57 -17.42
CA GLY A 945 -17.12 13.58 -18.34
C GLY A 945 -16.08 12.71 -19.05
N ALA A 946 -14.84 12.67 -18.53
CA ALA A 946 -13.71 11.95 -19.11
C ALA A 946 -13.39 10.63 -18.39
N LEU A 947 -14.15 10.23 -17.38
CA LEU A 947 -13.91 8.98 -16.63
C LEU A 947 -14.26 7.75 -17.49
N PRO A 948 -13.32 6.82 -17.76
CA PRO A 948 -13.62 5.55 -18.42
C PRO A 948 -14.31 4.56 -17.48
N ALA A 949 -15.52 4.91 -17.01
CA ALA A 949 -16.22 4.21 -15.94
C ALA A 949 -16.47 2.73 -16.25
N ALA A 950 -16.89 2.38 -17.47
CA ALA A 950 -17.11 0.99 -17.85
C ALA A 950 -15.80 0.17 -17.80
N HIS A 951 -14.73 0.64 -18.46
CA HIS A 951 -13.43 -0.04 -18.43
C HIS A 951 -12.86 -0.15 -17.01
N LEU A 952 -13.05 0.88 -16.17
CA LEU A 952 -12.63 0.85 -14.77
C LEU A 952 -13.41 -0.18 -13.95
N GLY A 953 -14.72 -0.30 -14.17
CA GLY A 953 -15.54 -1.34 -13.58
C GLY A 953 -15.06 -2.74 -13.98
N ALA A 954 -14.83 -2.97 -15.28
CA ALA A 954 -14.36 -4.24 -15.79
C ALA A 954 -13.01 -4.65 -15.14
N GLU A 955 -12.04 -3.74 -15.11
CA GLU A 955 -10.72 -4.00 -14.51
C GLU A 955 -10.80 -4.25 -12.99
N LEU A 956 -11.59 -3.48 -12.24
CA LEU A 956 -11.83 -3.71 -10.81
C LEU A 956 -12.54 -5.06 -10.59
N GLY A 957 -13.51 -5.42 -11.42
CA GLY A 957 -14.20 -6.71 -11.38
C GLY A 957 -13.25 -7.88 -11.57
N GLN A 958 -12.35 -7.79 -12.56
CA GLN A 958 -11.33 -8.82 -12.81
C GLN A 958 -10.35 -8.95 -11.62
N ARG A 959 -9.98 -7.84 -10.97
CA ARG A 959 -9.13 -7.86 -9.76
C ARG A 959 -9.82 -8.52 -8.56
N VAL A 960 -11.11 -8.26 -8.36
CA VAL A 960 -11.91 -8.94 -7.33
C VAL A 960 -11.99 -10.43 -7.64
N ARG A 961 -12.25 -10.82 -8.89
CA ARG A 961 -12.26 -12.22 -9.34
C ARG A 961 -10.94 -12.93 -9.06
N ARG A 962 -9.80 -12.26 -9.30
CA ARG A 962 -8.43 -12.78 -9.05
C ARG A 962 -7.98 -12.66 -7.59
N SER A 963 -8.81 -12.16 -6.68
CA SER A 963 -8.46 -11.90 -5.28
C SER A 963 -7.31 -10.89 -5.10
N TRP A 964 -7.08 -10.01 -6.08
CA TRP A 964 -6.13 -8.89 -6.00
C TRP A 964 -6.73 -7.64 -5.35
N ALA A 965 -8.06 -7.60 -5.24
CA ALA A 965 -8.84 -6.57 -4.56
C ALA A 965 -9.99 -7.22 -3.79
N THR A 966 -10.48 -6.58 -2.73
CA THR A 966 -11.69 -7.01 -2.04
C THR A 966 -12.91 -6.32 -2.61
N ILE A 967 -14.08 -6.97 -2.56
CA ILE A 967 -15.32 -6.35 -3.04
C ILE A 967 -15.76 -5.20 -2.11
N GLU A 968 -15.40 -5.28 -0.83
CA GLU A 968 -15.62 -4.22 0.17
C GLU A 968 -14.84 -2.94 -0.18
N ASP A 969 -13.57 -3.06 -0.55
CA ASP A 969 -12.73 -1.93 -0.95
C ASP A 969 -13.28 -1.24 -2.20
N VAL A 970 -13.69 -2.05 -3.19
CA VAL A 970 -14.32 -1.55 -4.43
C VAL A 970 -15.66 -0.89 -4.13
N GLN A 971 -16.49 -1.50 -3.28
CA GLN A 971 -17.77 -0.91 -2.88
C GLN A 971 -17.56 0.44 -2.16
N ALA A 972 -16.55 0.56 -1.29
CA ALA A 972 -16.23 1.82 -0.63
C ALA A 972 -15.85 2.94 -1.62
N VAL A 973 -15.15 2.61 -2.72
CA VAL A 973 -14.85 3.56 -3.81
C VAL A 973 -16.13 3.98 -4.55
N LEU A 974 -17.02 3.03 -4.83
CA LEU A 974 -18.30 3.32 -5.48
C LEU A 974 -19.21 4.17 -4.59
N GLU A 975 -19.29 3.86 -3.30
CA GLU A 975 -20.05 4.65 -2.33
C GLU A 975 -19.53 6.08 -2.22
N ASP A 976 -18.21 6.30 -2.23
CA ASP A 976 -17.67 7.67 -2.26
C ASP A 976 -18.05 8.37 -3.57
N THR A 977 -17.91 7.69 -4.70
CA THR A 977 -18.32 8.23 -6.02
C THR A 977 -19.80 8.64 -6.03
N VAL A 978 -20.66 7.84 -5.40
CA VAL A 978 -22.08 8.13 -5.21
C VAL A 978 -22.30 9.33 -4.29
N ARG A 979 -21.60 9.41 -3.15
CA ARG A 979 -21.70 10.56 -2.22
C ARG A 979 -21.34 11.90 -2.87
N GLN A 980 -20.56 11.88 -3.96
CA GLN A 980 -20.21 13.06 -4.75
C GLN A 980 -21.18 13.35 -5.90
N GLY A 981 -22.25 12.58 -6.08
CA GLY A 981 -23.27 12.81 -7.12
C GLY A 981 -22.97 12.17 -8.48
N ALA A 982 -21.87 11.43 -8.64
CA ALA A 982 -21.49 10.75 -9.89
C ALA A 982 -22.20 9.38 -10.04
N HIS A 983 -23.54 9.38 -9.97
CA HIS A 983 -24.35 8.15 -9.92
C HIS A 983 -24.27 7.34 -11.23
N ARG A 984 -24.21 8.02 -12.38
CA ARG A 984 -24.15 7.37 -13.70
C ARG A 984 -22.83 6.64 -13.89
N GLU A 985 -21.74 7.27 -13.49
CA GLU A 985 -20.38 6.73 -13.55
C GLU A 985 -20.23 5.56 -12.58
N ALA A 986 -20.74 5.71 -11.34
CA ALA A 986 -20.77 4.63 -10.36
C ALA A 986 -21.58 3.42 -10.86
N TRP A 987 -22.73 3.66 -11.50
CA TRP A 987 -23.52 2.60 -12.11
C TRP A 987 -22.78 1.92 -13.27
N ALA A 988 -22.16 2.69 -14.17
CA ALA A 988 -21.38 2.13 -15.28
C ALA A 988 -20.23 1.23 -14.79
N MET A 989 -19.53 1.63 -13.72
CA MET A 989 -18.55 0.76 -13.07
C MET A 989 -19.21 -0.51 -12.49
N THR A 990 -20.32 -0.36 -11.76
CA THR A 990 -21.02 -1.47 -11.10
C THR A 990 -21.55 -2.50 -12.10
N ALA A 991 -22.12 -2.04 -13.22
CA ALA A 991 -22.65 -2.89 -14.27
C ALA A 991 -21.56 -3.81 -14.88
N GLU A 992 -20.33 -3.31 -15.00
CA GLU A 992 -19.18 -4.08 -15.52
C GLU A 992 -18.50 -4.94 -14.44
N ILE A 993 -18.63 -4.60 -13.16
CA ILE A 993 -18.14 -5.44 -12.05
C ILE A 993 -19.01 -6.69 -11.89
N LEU A 994 -20.33 -6.56 -12.02
CA LEU A 994 -21.31 -7.62 -11.74
C LEU A 994 -21.00 -8.95 -12.49
N PRO A 995 -20.74 -8.95 -13.82
CA PRO A 995 -20.38 -10.17 -14.55
C PRO A 995 -19.18 -10.92 -13.96
N ALA A 996 -18.16 -10.20 -13.47
CA ALA A 996 -16.92 -10.80 -12.96
C ALA A 996 -17.07 -11.39 -11.55
N VAL A 997 -17.98 -10.86 -10.72
CA VAL A 997 -18.14 -11.24 -9.31
C VAL A 997 -19.28 -12.22 -9.03
N LEU A 998 -20.22 -12.38 -9.98
CA LEU A 998 -21.34 -13.31 -9.82
C LEU A 998 -20.85 -14.78 -9.89
N PRO A 999 -21.27 -15.63 -8.94
CA PRO A 999 -20.78 -17.00 -8.87
C PRO A 999 -21.28 -17.85 -10.05
N ALA A 1000 -20.42 -18.76 -10.50
CA ALA A 1000 -20.81 -19.84 -11.38
C ALA A 1000 -21.93 -20.72 -10.73
N PRO A 1001 -22.73 -21.44 -11.53
CA PRO A 1001 -23.76 -22.34 -11.01
C PRO A 1001 -23.19 -23.33 -9.97
N GLY A 1002 -23.87 -23.47 -8.83
CA GLY A 1002 -23.48 -24.43 -7.77
C GLY A 1002 -22.49 -23.89 -6.71
N VAL A 1003 -21.88 -22.72 -6.93
CA VAL A 1003 -20.97 -22.09 -5.93
C VAL A 1003 -21.79 -21.34 -4.88
N ARG A 1004 -21.47 -21.56 -3.59
CA ARG A 1004 -22.18 -20.92 -2.46
C ARG A 1004 -21.83 -19.41 -2.42
N PRO A 1005 -22.82 -18.50 -2.48
CA PRO A 1005 -22.56 -17.08 -2.48
C PRO A 1005 -22.09 -16.58 -1.11
N ARG A 1006 -21.08 -15.70 -1.10
CA ARG A 1006 -20.59 -15.01 0.11
C ARG A 1006 -21.59 -13.90 0.51
N LYS A 1007 -21.72 -13.61 1.82
CA LYS A 1007 -22.58 -12.52 2.33
C LYS A 1007 -22.26 -11.18 1.68
N VAL A 1008 -20.99 -10.90 1.48
CA VAL A 1008 -20.52 -9.61 0.95
C VAL A 1008 -21.02 -9.37 -0.47
N LEU A 1009 -21.10 -10.41 -1.32
CA LEU A 1009 -21.65 -10.29 -2.66
C LEU A 1009 -23.15 -9.95 -2.64
N LEU A 1010 -23.90 -10.50 -1.68
CA LEU A 1010 -25.30 -10.14 -1.52
C LEU A 1010 -25.45 -8.65 -1.18
N ASP A 1011 -24.64 -8.14 -0.25
CA ASP A 1011 -24.65 -6.73 0.14
C ASP A 1011 -24.31 -5.84 -1.07
N PHE A 1012 -23.37 -6.27 -1.93
CA PHE A 1012 -23.02 -5.59 -3.18
C PHE A 1012 -24.17 -5.57 -4.21
N VAL A 1013 -24.90 -6.67 -4.42
CA VAL A 1013 -26.05 -6.70 -5.35
C VAL A 1013 -27.20 -5.83 -4.85
N VAL A 1014 -27.42 -5.79 -3.52
CA VAL A 1014 -28.39 -4.86 -2.92
C VAL A 1014 -27.99 -3.40 -3.17
N PHE A 1015 -26.71 -3.07 -3.00
CA PHE A 1015 -26.16 -1.76 -3.34
C PHE A 1015 -26.35 -1.44 -4.83
N ALA A 1016 -26.04 -2.39 -5.73
CA ALA A 1016 -26.21 -2.23 -7.17
C ALA A 1016 -27.66 -1.92 -7.56
N ARG A 1017 -28.65 -2.54 -6.92
CA ARG A 1017 -30.08 -2.22 -7.15
C ARG A 1017 -30.44 -0.80 -6.74
N LYS A 1018 -29.98 -0.33 -5.58
CA LYS A 1018 -30.19 1.05 -5.13
C LYS A 1018 -29.55 2.03 -6.12
N LEU A 1019 -28.32 1.75 -6.53
CA LEU A 1019 -27.57 2.57 -7.48
C LEU A 1019 -28.22 2.60 -8.87
N ALA A 1020 -28.77 1.48 -9.35
CA ALA A 1020 -29.56 1.44 -10.58
C ALA A 1020 -30.75 2.40 -10.52
N GLY A 1021 -31.43 2.47 -9.36
CA GLY A 1021 -32.48 3.43 -9.07
C GLY A 1021 -31.99 4.87 -9.17
N TRP A 1022 -30.94 5.21 -8.43
CA TRP A 1022 -30.36 6.57 -8.41
C TRP A 1022 -29.80 7.03 -9.77
N ALA A 1023 -29.30 6.10 -10.58
CA ALA A 1023 -28.79 6.38 -11.92
C ALA A 1023 -29.88 6.38 -13.01
N ALA A 1024 -31.13 6.01 -12.66
CA ALA A 1024 -32.21 5.71 -13.61
C ALA A 1024 -31.75 4.74 -14.73
N ALA A 1025 -31.05 3.69 -14.32
CA ALA A 1025 -30.43 2.72 -15.22
C ALA A 1025 -31.47 1.82 -15.90
N SER A 1026 -31.17 1.45 -17.15
CA SER A 1026 -31.95 0.49 -17.94
C SER A 1026 -31.02 -0.33 -18.82
N GLY A 1027 -31.44 -1.54 -19.20
CA GLY A 1027 -30.66 -2.42 -20.07
C GLY A 1027 -30.29 -3.73 -19.37
N GLU A 1028 -30.44 -4.83 -20.09
CA GLU A 1028 -30.19 -6.18 -19.56
C GLU A 1028 -28.70 -6.44 -19.37
N ILE A 1029 -28.33 -7.03 -18.22
CA ILE A 1029 -26.99 -7.58 -17.95
C ILE A 1029 -27.10 -9.11 -18.07
N PRO A 1030 -26.48 -9.76 -19.08
CA PRO A 1030 -26.65 -11.18 -19.36
C PRO A 1030 -26.40 -12.12 -18.17
N GLU A 1031 -25.35 -11.87 -17.38
CA GLU A 1031 -24.98 -12.69 -16.22
C GLU A 1031 -26.00 -12.54 -15.08
N VAL A 1032 -26.58 -11.34 -14.92
CA VAL A 1032 -27.65 -11.09 -13.95
C VAL A 1032 -28.95 -11.78 -14.41
N ALA A 1033 -29.27 -11.73 -15.70
CA ALA A 1033 -30.41 -12.44 -16.28
C ALA A 1033 -30.26 -13.97 -16.15
N ALA A 1034 -29.07 -14.48 -16.47
CA ALA A 1034 -28.73 -15.88 -16.30
C ALA A 1034 -28.83 -16.32 -14.84
N ALA A 1035 -28.37 -15.49 -13.88
CA ALA A 1035 -28.56 -15.73 -12.45
C ALA A 1035 -30.04 -15.69 -12.06
N ALA A 1036 -30.81 -14.69 -12.53
CA ALA A 1036 -32.23 -14.54 -12.25
C ALA A 1036 -33.07 -15.75 -12.73
N ALA A 1037 -32.69 -16.36 -13.86
CA ALA A 1037 -33.32 -17.54 -14.44
C ALA A 1037 -32.97 -18.87 -13.72
N ARG A 1038 -32.00 -18.89 -12.80
CA ARG A 1038 -31.60 -20.13 -12.09
C ARG A 1038 -32.72 -20.64 -11.18
N ARG A 1039 -32.90 -21.97 -11.16
CA ARG A 1039 -33.79 -22.66 -10.20
C ARG A 1039 -33.19 -22.59 -8.79
N GLY A 1040 -33.93 -22.01 -7.85
CA GLY A 1040 -33.53 -21.88 -6.45
C GLY A 1040 -34.09 -20.62 -5.78
N ASP A 1041 -34.24 -20.66 -4.46
CA ASP A 1041 -34.83 -19.55 -3.68
C ASP A 1041 -33.88 -19.02 -2.60
N ASN A 1042 -32.62 -18.78 -2.96
CA ASN A 1042 -31.68 -18.11 -2.07
C ASN A 1042 -31.79 -16.58 -2.22
N ARG A 1043 -31.36 -15.84 -1.18
CA ARG A 1043 -31.50 -14.38 -1.15
C ARG A 1043 -30.79 -13.68 -2.31
N LEU A 1044 -29.59 -14.15 -2.70
CA LEU A 1044 -28.88 -13.58 -3.85
C LEU A 1044 -29.69 -13.70 -5.15
N LEU A 1045 -30.26 -14.87 -5.45
CA LEU A 1045 -31.08 -15.07 -6.65
C LEU A 1045 -32.33 -14.18 -6.66
N ARG A 1046 -32.93 -13.93 -5.49
CA ARG A 1046 -34.06 -12.99 -5.37
C ARG A 1046 -33.63 -11.55 -5.66
N GLU A 1047 -32.50 -11.11 -5.13
CA GLU A 1047 -31.96 -9.78 -5.45
C GLU A 1047 -31.57 -9.65 -6.93
N CYS A 1048 -30.96 -10.68 -7.54
CA CYS A 1048 -30.68 -10.70 -8.99
C CYS A 1048 -31.96 -10.65 -9.82
N ARG A 1049 -33.03 -11.36 -9.43
CA ARG A 1049 -34.36 -11.27 -10.07
C ARG A 1049 -34.94 -9.86 -9.95
N SER A 1050 -34.84 -9.25 -8.76
CA SER A 1050 -35.33 -7.89 -8.52
C SER A 1050 -34.56 -6.86 -9.35
N LEU A 1051 -33.23 -6.96 -9.39
CA LEU A 1051 -32.37 -6.10 -10.22
C LEU A 1051 -32.67 -6.28 -11.71
N HIS A 1052 -32.77 -7.51 -12.21
CA HIS A 1052 -33.10 -7.80 -13.60
C HIS A 1052 -34.47 -7.24 -13.99
N ALA A 1053 -35.49 -7.45 -13.15
CA ALA A 1053 -36.83 -6.90 -13.37
C ALA A 1053 -36.82 -5.36 -13.40
N PHE A 1054 -36.05 -4.72 -12.52
CA PHE A 1054 -35.90 -3.26 -12.52
C PHE A 1054 -35.28 -2.76 -13.86
N LEU A 1055 -34.17 -3.38 -14.29
CA LEU A 1055 -33.44 -2.96 -15.49
C LEU A 1055 -34.18 -3.21 -16.81
N THR A 1056 -35.10 -4.18 -16.82
CA THR A 1056 -35.87 -4.59 -18.02
C THR A 1056 -37.30 -4.05 -18.03
N SER A 1057 -37.74 -3.36 -16.96
CA SER A 1057 -39.04 -2.72 -16.93
C SER A 1057 -39.08 -1.54 -17.92
N PRO A 1058 -40.12 -1.41 -18.77
CA PRO A 1058 -40.24 -0.26 -19.65
C PRO A 1058 -40.32 1.02 -18.82
N ALA A 1059 -39.49 2.02 -19.15
CA ALA A 1059 -39.39 3.28 -18.43
C ALA A 1059 -40.79 3.88 -18.18
N ARG A 1060 -41.10 4.19 -16.91
CA ARG A 1060 -42.27 4.99 -16.54
C ARG A 1060 -42.15 6.37 -17.21
N THR A 1061 -42.78 6.52 -18.37
CA THR A 1061 -42.93 7.81 -19.05
C THR A 1061 -43.86 8.70 -18.21
N GLY A 1062 -43.29 9.73 -17.60
CA GLY A 1062 -43.96 10.99 -17.26
C GLY A 1062 -45.01 10.92 -16.15
N GLU A 1063 -44.58 11.06 -14.89
CA GLU A 1063 -45.45 11.63 -13.86
C GLU A 1063 -45.36 13.17 -13.91
N LYS A 1064 -46.53 13.78 -14.04
CA LYS A 1064 -46.76 15.20 -14.29
C LYS A 1064 -46.04 16.11 -13.29
N ARG A 1065 -45.23 17.04 -13.81
CA ARG A 1065 -45.04 18.36 -13.20
C ARG A 1065 -46.39 19.09 -13.18
N THR A 1066 -47.19 18.89 -12.15
CA THR A 1066 -48.31 19.77 -11.80
C THR A 1066 -48.00 20.44 -10.48
N GLY A 1067 -47.55 21.69 -10.56
CA GLY A 1067 -47.21 22.51 -9.40
C GLY A 1067 -46.83 23.93 -9.79
N GLU A 1068 -47.41 24.47 -10.87
CA GLU A 1068 -47.52 25.92 -11.04
C GLU A 1068 -48.92 26.34 -10.59
N LYS A 1069 -48.96 27.21 -9.58
CA LYS A 1069 -50.02 28.22 -9.41
C LYS A 1069 -49.34 29.50 -8.93
N PRO A 1070 -49.91 30.65 -9.33
CA PRO A 1070 -49.19 31.80 -9.90
C PRO A 1070 -48.31 32.58 -8.93
#